data_AF-A0A818VHM2-F1
#
_entry.id   AF-A0A818VHM2-F1
#
_cell.length_a   1.000
_cell.length_b   1.000
_cell.length_c   1.000
_cell.angle_alpha   90.00
_cell.angle_beta   90.00
_cell.angle_gamma   90.00
#
_symmetry.space_group_name_H-M   'P 1'
#
loop_
_entity.id
_entity.type
_entity.pdbx_description
1 polymer ?
#
loop_
_entity_poly.entity_id
_entity_poly.type
_entity_poly.pdbx_seq_one_letter_code
_entity_poly.pdbx_strand_id
1 'polypeptide(L)'
;MMTTTTMLDKPLGDLCHEIADLRQNKTVRDYDMNKLCSIITISRESLKETGKYQQQILNQLQQFDVSLSEINEILRANAQQKIQLEQKQLEQESGDDFDIRAKLMALNAEALECRAAAVQLQQEARMVLTKATEMAKRANDELEQQTLELKARQEQIERNRTAENERRARLEEERQRLKELQQKQLEQQQQQQDERLLAMAKSQAHEDEFANWLVRDFMNDNHYPACIVRTSPDAVSMPINVNYLVVTETENLLDSQEELISTPLNIKFDFITNRQQFILVAIPYIAKRSSHRENVIKVRQSNGIWMSMETNEPTFDSHKDKRFAECKLPESSVCAVVSRLKRDKVLIENQSSGRYLSSSDPRFTFQWPKNVSSNDFSIDICIQPVDLPTFIQFSHDFSHECQGLLAVGPIIELKFDDITLMKPIQFTLPILVQPKKKASSQKTGPASNDESSVPPPLATTSQVPQQQTVAQQQQSIFKSMIGEDSSNERIVLLYSSSNENTWHIDTDIRLADSKTHDIITTDLQYLHCRMIVARYDKQIMAVKQLPTAISLFDQTLNQRCATLFLRRRLANPSEICLVCCSSQRTDSVENEIRQENYSTENEQIKEIVLQEGQLLELRFRGNVVPMDMDQKLIPFAFNTYFPFYFETNVSEIDRYSQHLSSYFYGFIQVFAKQKLRNSIKDADRKKQQSDVVKQDSYETDICLAELLVTLPKPPADMRAPVQKSLTSFTGEGVLTPTLFRDMSTSLNGDEWRRLARRLGMTRIRIEAIEHDYHDDAPYYMLLAWFKRVPRSSDKVILLTHGLMNINRWDLAQELQSIKDDKRSEQGTFSKDDQLKLFRAPFMRICQRDECVRIWKQLARELMLSNEIIQHIEQQYPSKHERCLRSLEHWALNQTRADLPCLARIIRILGFKPLAREIENMA
;
A
#
# COMPACT_ATOMS: atom_id res chain seq x y z
N MET A 1 69.85 -94.84 41.09
CA MET A 1 69.49 -93.81 42.09
C MET A 1 70.43 -92.64 41.94
N MET A 2 69.92 -91.50 41.49
CA MET A 2 70.27 -90.13 41.91
C MET A 2 69.43 -89.20 41.02
N THR A 3 68.37 -88.66 41.60
CA THR A 3 67.43 -87.70 41.00
C THR A 3 68.18 -86.40 40.70
N THR A 4 68.49 -86.16 39.42
CA THR A 4 69.02 -84.88 38.94
C THR A 4 67.86 -83.91 38.71
N THR A 5 67.49 -83.20 39.77
CA THR A 5 66.66 -81.99 39.70
C THR A 5 67.40 -80.97 38.83
N THR A 6 66.87 -80.69 37.63
CA THR A 6 67.44 -79.67 36.75
C THR A 6 67.18 -78.29 37.37
N MET A 7 68.18 -77.41 37.36
CA MET A 7 68.12 -76.07 37.96
C MET A 7 67.08 -75.10 37.32
N LEU A 8 66.17 -75.61 36.49
CA LEU A 8 65.08 -74.90 35.82
C LEU A 8 63.69 -75.16 36.43
N ASP A 9 63.52 -76.18 37.29
CA ASP A 9 62.21 -76.53 37.85
C ASP A 9 61.63 -75.46 38.79
N LYS A 10 62.50 -74.73 39.49
CA LYS A 10 62.11 -73.70 40.46
C LYS A 10 61.54 -72.42 39.80
N PRO A 11 62.25 -71.76 38.86
CA PRO A 11 61.72 -70.56 38.20
C PRO A 11 60.51 -70.82 37.30
N LEU A 12 60.40 -72.01 36.68
CA LEU A 12 59.21 -72.39 35.90
C LEU A 12 58.00 -72.71 36.79
N GLY A 13 58.23 -73.29 37.98
CA GLY A 13 57.19 -73.53 38.98
C GLY A 13 56.60 -72.22 39.52
N ASP A 14 57.46 -71.24 39.82
CA ASP A 14 57.06 -69.93 40.34
C ASP A 14 56.27 -69.12 39.29
N LEU A 15 56.68 -69.17 38.01
CA LEU A 15 55.98 -68.52 36.90
C LEU A 15 54.59 -69.15 36.64
N CYS A 16 54.47 -70.47 36.76
CA CYS A 16 53.19 -71.17 36.60
C CYS A 16 52.21 -70.85 37.75
N HIS A 17 52.72 -70.68 38.98
CA HIS A 17 51.90 -70.29 40.13
C HIS A 17 51.39 -68.84 40.01
N GLU A 18 52.23 -67.87 39.62
CA GLU A 18 51.80 -66.47 39.45
C GLU A 18 50.81 -66.29 38.29
N ILE A 19 50.96 -67.03 37.18
CA ILE A 19 50.02 -66.99 36.04
C ILE A 19 48.67 -67.63 36.41
N ALA A 20 48.66 -68.64 37.29
CA ALA A 20 47.43 -69.25 37.79
C ALA A 20 46.65 -68.30 38.72
N ASP A 21 47.35 -67.57 39.61
CA ASP A 21 46.74 -66.55 40.48
C ASP A 21 46.15 -65.37 39.67
N LEU A 22 46.83 -64.95 38.59
CA LEU A 22 46.34 -63.89 37.69
C LEU A 22 45.05 -64.29 36.94
N ARG A 23 44.81 -65.59 36.72
CA ARG A 23 43.60 -66.08 36.04
C ARG A 23 42.37 -66.18 36.94
N GLN A 24 42.54 -66.26 38.26
CA GLN A 24 41.43 -66.44 39.20
C GLN A 24 40.80 -65.11 39.69
N ASN A 25 41.52 -63.99 39.65
CA ASN A 25 40.99 -62.70 40.09
C ASN A 25 40.22 -61.94 38.98
N LYS A 26 38.90 -62.21 38.90
CA LYS A 26 37.93 -61.57 37.99
C LYS A 26 37.33 -60.25 38.50
N THR A 27 38.11 -59.36 39.10
CA THR A 27 37.62 -58.00 39.43
C THR A 27 38.54 -56.92 38.88
N VAL A 28 37.99 -56.13 37.96
CA VAL A 28 38.62 -54.95 37.37
C VAL A 28 38.62 -53.85 38.44
N ARG A 29 39.77 -53.65 39.09
CA ARG A 29 40.32 -52.36 39.55
C ARG A 29 41.69 -52.60 40.20
N ASP A 30 42.70 -51.96 39.63
CA ASP A 30 44.13 -51.96 40.01
C ASP A 30 44.95 -53.23 39.70
N TYR A 31 45.41 -53.32 38.44
CA TYR A 31 46.54 -54.15 38.08
C TYR A 31 47.85 -53.44 38.49
N ASP A 32 48.62 -54.04 39.41
CA ASP A 32 49.94 -53.53 39.80
C ASP A 32 50.95 -53.79 38.66
N MET A 33 51.23 -52.75 37.88
CA MET A 33 52.17 -52.78 36.75
C MET A 33 53.57 -53.29 37.15
N ASN A 34 53.94 -53.18 38.42
CA ASN A 34 55.23 -53.67 38.91
C ASN A 34 55.34 -55.21 38.89
N LYS A 35 54.23 -55.93 39.15
CA LYS A 35 54.20 -57.41 39.06
C LYS A 35 54.28 -57.91 37.63
N LEU A 36 53.73 -57.18 36.67
CA LEU A 36 53.86 -57.51 35.25
C LEU A 36 55.29 -57.30 34.73
N CYS A 37 55.96 -56.24 35.20
CA CYS A 37 57.38 -56.00 34.90
C CYS A 37 58.32 -57.04 35.52
N SER A 38 58.04 -57.56 36.73
CA SER A 38 58.86 -58.63 37.34
C SER A 38 58.76 -59.93 36.53
N ILE A 39 57.57 -60.33 36.11
CA ILE A 39 57.33 -61.54 35.29
C ILE A 39 58.06 -61.46 33.95
N ILE A 40 58.04 -60.30 33.28
CA ILE A 40 58.76 -60.07 32.02
C ILE A 40 60.27 -60.14 32.24
N THR A 41 60.77 -59.63 33.36
CA THR A 41 62.20 -59.62 33.68
C THR A 41 62.72 -61.04 33.94
N ILE A 42 61.98 -61.84 34.72
CA ILE A 42 62.30 -63.25 35.00
C ILE A 42 62.32 -64.06 33.69
N SER A 43 61.32 -63.87 32.83
CA SER A 43 61.25 -64.54 31.52
C SER A 43 62.44 -64.19 30.62
N ARG A 44 62.92 -62.94 30.68
CA ARG A 44 64.06 -62.46 29.89
C ARG A 44 65.40 -63.00 30.39
N GLU A 45 65.53 -63.20 31.69
CA GLU A 45 66.72 -63.81 32.30
C GLU A 45 66.80 -65.32 32.00
N SER A 46 65.68 -66.04 32.09
CA SER A 46 65.62 -67.46 31.69
C SER A 46 65.96 -67.67 30.21
N LEU A 47 65.55 -66.75 29.32
CA LEU A 47 65.93 -66.78 27.90
C LEU A 47 67.43 -66.53 27.66
N LYS A 48 68.09 -65.74 28.52
CA LYS A 48 69.55 -65.55 28.44
C LYS A 48 70.32 -66.78 28.92
N GLU A 49 69.82 -67.48 29.94
CA GLU A 49 70.42 -68.72 30.43
C GLU A 49 70.31 -69.86 29.41
N THR A 50 69.17 -70.00 28.72
CA THR A 50 69.02 -70.98 27.63
C THR A 50 69.95 -70.67 26.46
N GLY A 51 70.19 -69.40 26.13
CA GLY A 51 71.19 -69.00 25.14
C GLY A 51 72.62 -69.38 25.52
N LYS A 52 73.01 -69.25 26.80
CA LYS A 52 74.33 -69.71 27.29
C LYS A 52 74.47 -71.23 27.20
N TYR A 53 73.42 -71.97 27.53
CA TYR A 53 73.40 -73.43 27.45
C TYR A 53 73.55 -73.93 26.00
N GLN A 54 72.87 -73.27 25.04
CA GLN A 54 73.03 -73.56 23.61
C GLN A 54 74.47 -73.31 23.12
N GLN A 55 75.11 -72.21 23.57
CA GLN A 55 76.50 -71.92 23.25
C GLN A 55 77.46 -73.00 23.80
N GLN A 56 77.15 -73.54 24.98
CA GLN A 56 77.95 -74.58 25.62
C GLN A 56 77.87 -75.92 24.87
N ILE A 57 76.68 -76.28 24.37
CA ILE A 57 76.50 -77.46 23.50
C ILE A 57 77.23 -77.29 22.17
N LEU A 58 77.20 -76.10 21.57
CA LEU A 58 77.93 -75.79 20.33
C LEU A 58 79.45 -75.98 20.51
N ASN A 59 80.01 -75.50 21.62
CA ASN A 59 81.44 -75.70 21.92
C ASN A 59 81.78 -77.19 22.13
N GLN A 60 80.90 -77.96 22.75
CA GLN A 60 81.09 -79.41 22.90
C GLN A 60 81.05 -80.13 21.54
N LEU A 61 80.12 -79.77 20.65
CA LEU A 61 80.06 -80.33 19.29
C LEU A 61 81.32 -80.00 18.48
N GLN A 62 81.86 -78.79 18.64
CA GLN A 62 83.09 -78.37 17.96
C GLN A 62 84.31 -79.16 18.47
N GLN A 63 84.36 -79.51 19.76
CA GLN A 63 85.37 -80.43 20.30
C GLN A 63 85.21 -81.84 19.74
N PHE A 64 83.98 -82.34 19.57
CA PHE A 64 83.74 -83.64 18.94
C PHE A 64 84.20 -83.69 17.49
N ASP A 65 84.02 -82.63 16.71
CA ASP A 65 84.50 -82.55 15.31
C ASP A 65 86.04 -82.63 15.23
N VAL A 66 86.75 -82.00 16.17
CA VAL A 66 88.22 -82.10 16.25
C VAL A 66 88.65 -83.53 16.56
N SER A 67 88.03 -84.19 17.55
CA SER A 67 88.31 -85.58 17.88
C SER A 67 88.00 -86.55 16.72
N LEU A 68 86.92 -86.30 15.96
CA LEU A 68 86.59 -87.07 14.75
C LEU A 68 87.64 -86.89 13.64
N SER A 69 88.23 -85.69 13.51
CA SER A 69 89.32 -85.45 12.57
C SER A 69 90.59 -86.23 12.96
N GLU A 70 90.94 -86.25 14.25
CA GLU A 70 92.08 -87.02 14.76
C GLU A 70 91.91 -88.53 14.53
N ILE A 71 90.71 -89.08 14.80
CA ILE A 71 90.40 -90.49 14.54
C ILE A 71 90.55 -90.82 13.04
N ASN A 72 90.12 -89.93 12.15
CA ASN A 72 90.26 -90.12 10.71
C ASN A 72 91.74 -90.11 10.24
N GLU A 73 92.61 -89.31 10.87
CA GLU A 73 94.06 -89.38 10.61
C GLU A 73 94.67 -90.71 11.06
N ILE A 74 94.31 -91.20 12.25
CA ILE A 74 94.77 -92.50 12.76
C ILE A 74 94.36 -93.63 11.81
N LEU A 75 93.12 -93.61 11.31
CA LEU A 75 92.65 -94.61 10.33
C LEU A 75 93.42 -94.55 9.00
N ARG A 76 93.80 -93.35 8.52
CA ARG A 76 94.65 -93.21 7.33
C ARG A 76 96.05 -93.75 7.55
N ALA A 77 96.65 -93.48 8.72
CA ALA A 77 97.97 -94.00 9.08
C ALA A 77 97.96 -95.54 9.12
N ASN A 78 96.94 -96.13 9.73
CA ASN A 78 96.77 -97.60 9.78
C ASN A 78 96.58 -98.21 8.38
N ALA A 79 95.83 -97.55 7.48
CA ALA A 79 95.66 -98.02 6.11
C ALA A 79 96.99 -97.98 5.32
N GLN A 80 97.84 -96.98 5.53
CA GLN A 80 99.18 -96.92 4.93
C GLN A 80 100.10 -98.01 5.49
N GLN A 81 100.02 -98.29 6.80
CA GLN A 81 100.77 -99.36 7.45
C GLN A 81 100.38 -100.74 6.90
N LYS A 82 99.10 -100.97 6.60
CA LYS A 82 98.59 -102.17 5.94
C LYS A 82 99.22 -102.38 4.55
N ILE A 83 99.31 -101.34 3.74
CA ILE A 83 99.93 -101.41 2.40
C ILE A 83 101.42 -101.75 2.50
N GLN A 84 102.14 -101.20 3.49
CA GLN A 84 103.55 -101.51 3.72
C GLN A 84 103.78 -102.96 4.19
N LEU A 85 102.87 -103.52 4.98
CA LEU A 85 102.92 -104.92 5.42
C LEU A 85 102.60 -105.89 4.27
N GLU A 86 101.61 -105.58 3.44
CA GLU A 86 101.28 -106.37 2.25
C GLU A 86 102.42 -106.37 1.22
N GLN A 87 103.17 -105.27 1.07
CA GLN A 87 104.35 -105.23 0.18
C GLN A 87 105.56 -106.01 0.70
N LYS A 88 105.79 -106.05 2.03
CA LYS A 88 106.88 -106.84 2.64
C LYS A 88 106.61 -108.36 2.61
N GLN A 89 105.35 -108.78 2.49
CA GLN A 89 104.97 -110.20 2.44
C GLN A 89 105.18 -110.85 1.06
N LEU A 90 105.42 -110.06 0.00
CA LEU A 90 105.65 -110.58 -1.36
C LEU A 90 107.07 -111.15 -1.61
N GLU A 91 108.01 -111.04 -0.65
CA GLU A 91 109.40 -111.51 -0.80
C GLU A 91 109.77 -112.74 0.05
N GLN A 92 108.92 -113.24 0.96
CA GLN A 92 109.25 -114.40 1.81
C GLN A 92 108.03 -115.30 2.10
N GLU A 93 107.98 -116.46 1.44
CA GLU A 93 107.01 -117.53 1.71
C GLU A 93 107.50 -118.46 2.84
N SER A 94 106.93 -118.33 4.05
CA SER A 94 106.71 -119.45 4.99
C SER A 94 105.70 -119.06 6.06
N GLY A 95 104.83 -120.01 6.42
CA GLY A 95 103.51 -119.79 7.01
C GLY A 95 103.45 -119.21 8.43
N ASP A 96 102.52 -118.24 8.58
CA ASP A 96 101.63 -118.06 9.74
C ASP A 96 100.54 -117.01 9.37
N ASP A 97 99.69 -117.35 8.40
CA ASP A 97 98.76 -116.42 7.70
C ASP A 97 97.33 -116.36 8.28
N PHE A 98 97.04 -117.05 9.39
CA PHE A 98 95.65 -117.16 9.89
C PHE A 98 95.31 -116.16 11.00
N ASP A 99 96.21 -115.92 11.97
CA ASP A 99 95.87 -115.16 13.19
C ASP A 99 95.82 -113.64 12.96
N ILE A 100 96.61 -113.13 12.01
CA ILE A 100 96.63 -111.70 11.64
C ILE A 100 95.35 -111.34 10.86
N ARG A 101 94.88 -112.24 9.99
CA ARG A 101 93.71 -112.02 9.14
C ARG A 101 92.40 -112.00 9.95
N ALA A 102 92.31 -112.82 11.00
CA ALA A 102 91.18 -112.84 11.92
C ALA A 102 91.08 -111.55 12.76
N LYS A 103 92.19 -111.07 13.33
CA LYS A 103 92.23 -109.80 14.09
C LYS A 103 91.88 -108.59 13.22
N LEU A 104 92.32 -108.57 11.96
CA LEU A 104 92.01 -107.48 11.03
C LEU A 104 90.53 -107.44 10.62
N MET A 105 89.88 -108.59 10.46
CA MET A 105 88.44 -108.66 10.17
C MET A 105 87.59 -108.20 11.36
N ALA A 106 87.97 -108.56 12.60
CA ALA A 106 87.28 -108.11 13.80
C ALA A 106 87.34 -106.58 13.97
N LEU A 107 88.51 -105.98 13.75
CA LEU A 107 88.69 -104.52 13.89
C LEU A 107 87.91 -103.74 12.82
N ASN A 108 87.82 -104.26 11.59
CA ASN A 108 87.03 -103.66 10.52
C ASN A 108 85.51 -103.78 10.76
N ALA A 109 85.05 -104.87 11.38
CA ALA A 109 83.64 -105.02 11.75
C ALA A 109 83.24 -104.00 12.83
N GLU A 110 84.08 -103.84 13.87
CA GLU A 110 83.86 -102.88 14.95
C GLU A 110 83.87 -101.42 14.44
N ALA A 111 84.80 -101.08 13.54
CA ALA A 111 84.82 -99.75 12.91
C ALA A 111 83.59 -99.46 12.04
N LEU A 112 83.01 -100.48 11.39
CA LEU A 112 81.80 -100.33 10.58
C LEU A 112 80.56 -100.10 11.45
N GLU A 113 80.46 -100.81 12.58
CA GLU A 113 79.39 -100.62 13.57
C GLU A 113 79.42 -99.23 14.19
N CYS A 114 80.61 -98.74 14.58
CA CYS A 114 80.75 -97.36 15.08
C CYS A 114 80.31 -96.31 14.04
N ARG A 115 80.61 -96.54 12.76
CA ARG A 115 80.21 -95.62 11.68
C ARG A 115 78.71 -95.64 11.42
N ALA A 116 78.07 -96.82 11.49
CA ALA A 116 76.62 -96.95 11.36
C ALA A 116 75.89 -96.23 12.51
N ALA A 117 76.34 -96.39 13.76
CA ALA A 117 75.78 -95.71 14.93
C ALA A 117 75.93 -94.18 14.85
N ALA A 118 77.08 -93.67 14.37
CA ALA A 118 77.31 -92.24 14.21
C ALA A 118 76.37 -91.59 13.17
N VAL A 119 76.13 -92.26 12.04
CA VAL A 119 75.20 -91.76 11.00
C VAL A 119 73.76 -91.73 11.52
N GLN A 120 73.34 -92.75 12.28
CA GLN A 120 72.00 -92.81 12.85
C GLN A 120 71.75 -91.67 13.86
N LEU A 121 72.71 -91.42 14.76
CA LEU A 121 72.66 -90.30 15.70
C LEU A 121 72.63 -88.93 14.99
N GLN A 122 73.39 -88.76 13.90
CA GLN A 122 73.38 -87.51 13.13
C GLN A 122 72.03 -87.25 12.47
N GLN A 123 71.35 -88.30 12.02
CA GLN A 123 70.05 -88.21 11.35
C GLN A 123 68.92 -87.91 12.35
N GLU A 124 68.96 -88.50 13.54
CA GLU A 124 68.06 -88.18 14.64
C GLU A 124 68.23 -86.74 15.13
N ALA A 125 69.48 -86.28 15.31
CA ALA A 125 69.78 -84.90 15.72
C ALA A 125 69.23 -83.87 14.71
N ARG A 126 69.32 -84.16 13.40
CA ARG A 126 68.76 -83.28 12.35
C ARG A 126 67.24 -83.19 12.39
N MET A 127 66.53 -84.29 12.63
CA MET A 127 65.07 -84.28 12.76
C MET A 127 64.59 -83.51 13.99
N VAL A 128 65.32 -83.63 15.11
CA VAL A 128 64.98 -82.87 16.33
C VAL A 128 65.20 -81.37 16.11
N LEU A 129 66.25 -80.98 15.40
CA LEU A 129 66.54 -79.58 15.09
C LEU A 129 65.45 -78.95 14.19
N THR A 130 65.03 -79.62 13.11
CA THR A 130 63.96 -79.10 12.24
C THR A 130 62.61 -78.99 12.96
N LYS A 131 62.30 -79.95 13.82
CA LYS A 131 61.05 -79.88 14.61
C LYS A 131 61.09 -78.74 15.64
N ALA A 132 62.24 -78.46 16.24
CA ALA A 132 62.41 -77.35 17.17
C ALA A 132 62.30 -75.98 16.49
N THR A 133 62.84 -75.82 15.28
CA THR A 133 62.75 -74.54 14.54
C THR A 133 61.33 -74.25 14.05
N GLU A 134 60.58 -75.26 13.61
CA GLU A 134 59.17 -75.10 13.23
C GLU A 134 58.28 -74.70 14.41
N MET A 135 58.50 -75.29 15.59
CA MET A 135 57.75 -74.92 16.80
C MET A 135 58.07 -73.49 17.26
N ALA A 136 59.34 -73.08 17.18
CA ALA A 136 59.73 -71.70 17.51
C ALA A 136 59.09 -70.67 16.57
N LYS A 137 59.00 -70.99 15.27
CA LYS A 137 58.34 -70.11 14.29
C LYS A 137 56.85 -69.95 14.57
N ARG A 138 56.13 -71.05 14.83
CA ARG A 138 54.69 -70.99 15.14
C ARG A 138 54.40 -70.19 16.41
N ALA A 139 55.21 -70.35 17.45
CA ALA A 139 55.06 -69.58 18.68
C ALA A 139 55.27 -68.07 18.47
N ASN A 140 56.18 -67.69 17.55
CA ASN A 140 56.44 -66.30 17.23
C ASN A 140 55.31 -65.66 16.40
N ASP A 141 54.78 -66.40 15.41
CA ASP A 141 53.65 -65.95 14.59
C ASP A 141 52.37 -65.74 15.45
N GLU A 142 52.11 -66.64 16.43
CA GLU A 142 50.99 -66.49 17.37
C GLU A 142 51.14 -65.26 18.28
N LEU A 143 52.36 -64.93 18.70
CA LEU A 143 52.64 -63.76 19.54
C LEU A 143 52.44 -62.44 18.77
N GLU A 144 52.86 -62.39 17.50
CA GLU A 144 52.61 -61.24 16.63
C GLU A 144 51.10 -61.02 16.39
N GLN A 145 50.33 -62.09 16.21
CA GLN A 145 48.89 -61.97 16.01
C GLN A 145 48.17 -61.42 17.25
N GLN A 146 48.55 -61.88 18.45
CA GLN A 146 47.98 -61.38 19.72
C GLN A 146 48.33 -59.91 20.00
N THR A 147 49.54 -59.47 19.64
CA THR A 147 49.95 -58.07 19.83
C THR A 147 49.20 -57.12 18.90
N LEU A 148 48.91 -57.53 17.67
CA LEU A 148 48.08 -56.77 16.72
C LEU A 148 46.63 -56.62 17.19
N GLU A 149 46.01 -57.69 17.70
CA GLU A 149 44.64 -57.63 18.25
C GLU A 149 44.54 -56.72 19.47
N LEU A 150 45.51 -56.78 20.39
CA LEU A 150 45.53 -55.91 21.57
C LEU A 150 45.64 -54.43 21.18
N LYS A 151 46.47 -54.11 20.18
CA LYS A 151 46.64 -52.73 19.69
C LYS A 151 45.35 -52.19 19.04
N ALA A 152 44.70 -52.99 18.19
CA ALA A 152 43.43 -52.61 17.56
C ALA A 152 42.32 -52.37 18.60
N ARG A 153 42.27 -53.21 19.65
CA ARG A 153 41.30 -53.07 20.74
C ARG A 153 41.54 -51.79 21.55
N GLN A 154 42.79 -51.40 21.75
CA GLN A 154 43.16 -50.20 22.50
C GLN A 154 42.79 -48.91 21.74
N GLU A 155 43.04 -48.86 20.43
CA GLU A 155 42.63 -47.73 19.58
C GLU A 155 41.10 -47.54 19.55
N GLN A 156 40.34 -48.64 19.56
CA GLN A 156 38.88 -48.57 19.59
C GLN A 156 38.34 -48.01 20.93
N ILE A 157 39.00 -48.33 22.05
CA ILE A 157 38.66 -47.78 23.37
C ILE A 157 38.95 -46.27 23.41
N GLU A 158 40.06 -45.82 22.84
CA GLU A 158 40.40 -44.39 22.80
C GLU A 158 39.45 -43.58 21.90
N ARG A 159 39.04 -44.12 20.75
CA ARG A 159 38.02 -43.50 19.88
C ARG A 159 36.67 -43.37 20.58
N ASN A 160 36.26 -44.39 21.32
CA ASN A 160 35.01 -44.32 22.08
C ASN A 160 35.08 -43.29 23.21
N ARG A 161 36.22 -43.20 23.90
CA ARG A 161 36.44 -42.23 24.99
C ARG A 161 36.46 -40.78 24.49
N THR A 162 37.07 -40.53 23.33
CA THR A 162 37.10 -39.19 22.71
C THR A 162 35.71 -38.76 22.22
N ALA A 163 34.97 -39.65 21.56
CA ALA A 163 33.59 -39.39 21.14
C ALA A 163 32.65 -39.11 22.32
N GLU A 164 32.82 -39.82 23.44
CA GLU A 164 32.02 -39.58 24.65
C GLU A 164 32.36 -38.24 25.31
N ASN A 165 33.65 -37.86 25.35
CA ASN A 165 34.08 -36.56 25.85
C ASN A 165 33.56 -35.40 24.99
N GLU A 166 33.58 -35.53 23.66
CA GLU A 166 33.00 -34.52 22.75
C GLU A 166 31.49 -34.36 22.95
N ARG A 167 30.78 -35.47 23.14
CA ARG A 167 29.33 -35.44 23.42
C ARG A 167 29.03 -34.75 24.75
N ARG A 168 29.84 -34.98 25.79
CA ARG A 168 29.72 -34.27 27.08
C ARG A 168 30.01 -32.78 26.94
N ALA A 169 31.05 -32.40 26.21
CA ALA A 169 31.39 -30.99 25.96
C ALA A 169 30.26 -30.24 25.23
N ARG A 170 29.63 -30.85 24.22
CA ARG A 170 28.48 -30.23 23.51
C ARG A 170 27.27 -30.03 24.41
N LEU A 171 26.96 -31.01 25.26
CA LEU A 171 25.85 -30.90 26.22
C LEU A 171 26.12 -29.84 27.29
N GLU A 172 27.38 -29.70 27.73
CA GLU A 172 27.79 -28.66 28.67
C GLU A 172 27.68 -27.26 28.05
N GLU A 173 28.14 -27.10 26.80
CA GLU A 173 28.03 -25.84 26.05
C GLU A 173 26.56 -25.45 25.82
N GLU A 174 25.69 -26.41 25.46
CA GLU A 174 24.26 -26.17 25.31
C GLU A 174 23.60 -25.77 26.63
N ARG A 175 23.95 -26.45 27.73
CA ARG A 175 23.48 -26.09 29.08
C ARG A 175 23.94 -24.69 29.49
N GLN A 176 25.17 -24.30 29.13
CA GLN A 176 25.71 -22.98 29.44
C GLN A 176 25.01 -21.89 28.64
N ARG A 177 24.73 -22.11 27.35
CA ARG A 177 23.92 -21.20 26.53
C ARG A 177 22.50 -21.04 27.06
N LEU A 178 21.87 -22.12 27.53
CA LEU A 178 20.54 -22.06 28.14
C LEU A 178 20.56 -21.23 29.44
N LYS A 179 21.58 -21.41 30.28
CA LYS A 179 21.76 -20.60 31.49
C LYS A 179 21.99 -19.12 31.17
N GLU A 180 22.84 -18.80 30.19
CA GLU A 180 23.07 -17.42 29.75
C GLU A 180 21.81 -16.78 29.16
N LEU A 181 21.02 -17.53 28.38
CA LEU A 181 19.75 -17.04 27.85
C LEU A 181 18.75 -16.75 28.97
N GLN A 182 18.66 -17.67 29.94
CA GLN A 182 17.77 -17.54 31.09
C GLN A 182 18.19 -16.37 32.00
N GLN A 183 19.50 -16.17 32.19
CA GLN A 183 20.05 -15.04 32.92
C GLN A 183 19.76 -13.72 32.20
N LYS A 184 19.97 -13.64 30.87
CA LYS A 184 19.63 -12.44 30.09
C LYS A 184 18.14 -12.11 30.14
N GLN A 185 17.27 -13.13 30.13
CA GLN A 185 15.82 -12.92 30.31
C GLN A 185 15.49 -12.37 31.70
N LEU A 186 16.14 -12.87 32.74
CA LEU A 186 15.95 -12.40 34.11
C LEU A 186 16.44 -10.96 34.28
N GLU A 187 17.62 -10.64 33.74
CA GLU A 187 18.18 -9.28 33.74
C GLU A 187 17.28 -8.30 32.98
N GLN A 188 16.72 -8.69 31.83
CA GLN A 188 15.75 -7.88 31.10
C GLN A 188 14.45 -7.65 31.87
N GLN A 189 13.92 -8.68 32.55
CA GLN A 189 12.74 -8.53 33.39
C GLN A 189 13.00 -7.59 34.57
N GLN A 190 14.17 -7.71 35.19
CA GLN A 190 14.56 -6.88 36.32
C GLN A 190 14.77 -5.41 35.89
N GLN A 191 15.43 -5.16 34.75
CA GLN A 191 15.54 -3.81 34.18
C GLN A 191 14.17 -3.19 33.89
N GLN A 192 13.24 -3.95 33.29
CA GLN A 192 11.88 -3.47 33.07
C GLN A 192 11.14 -3.17 34.37
N GLN A 193 11.38 -3.94 35.42
CA GLN A 193 10.76 -3.72 36.73
C GLN A 193 11.33 -2.47 37.42
N ASP A 194 12.65 -2.28 37.35
CA ASP A 194 13.32 -1.10 37.90
C ASP A 194 12.92 0.18 37.17
N GLU A 195 12.82 0.16 35.84
CA GLU A 195 12.30 1.28 35.04
C GLU A 195 10.87 1.64 35.43
N ARG A 196 10.01 0.64 35.65
CA ARG A 196 8.63 0.87 36.14
C ARG A 196 8.60 1.48 37.52
N LEU A 197 9.43 0.99 38.45
CA LEU A 197 9.53 1.56 39.80
C LEU A 197 10.02 3.01 39.76
N LEU A 198 11.01 3.31 38.91
CA LEU A 198 11.51 4.67 38.71
C LEU A 198 10.45 5.59 38.10
N ALA A 199 9.69 5.11 37.11
CA ALA A 199 8.59 5.87 36.51
C ALA A 199 7.47 6.14 37.54
N MET A 200 7.10 5.15 38.36
CA MET A 200 6.14 5.33 39.45
C MET A 200 6.63 6.34 40.49
N ALA A 201 7.91 6.27 40.88
CA ALA A 201 8.50 7.22 41.82
C ALA A 201 8.52 8.65 41.27
N LYS A 202 8.84 8.84 39.98
CA LYS A 202 8.78 10.15 39.31
C LYS A 202 7.35 10.69 39.24
N SER A 203 6.38 9.84 38.91
CA SER A 203 4.96 10.22 38.89
C SER A 203 4.45 10.63 40.27
N GLN A 204 4.80 9.86 41.31
CA GLN A 204 4.45 10.18 42.69
C GLN A 204 5.09 11.49 43.15
N ALA A 205 6.39 11.68 42.87
CA ALA A 205 7.07 12.93 43.21
C ALA A 205 6.44 14.15 42.51
N HIS A 206 6.02 14.00 41.25
CA HIS A 206 5.31 15.05 40.52
C HIS A 206 3.90 15.32 41.09
N GLU A 207 3.16 14.29 41.48
CA GLU A 207 1.86 14.46 42.16
C GLU A 207 2.04 15.13 43.53
N ASP A 208 3.03 14.73 44.31
CA ASP A 208 3.33 15.31 45.62
C ASP A 208 3.75 16.80 45.51
N GLU A 209 4.53 17.18 44.48
CA GLU A 209 4.95 18.55 44.23
C GLU A 209 3.76 19.51 44.01
N PHE A 210 2.70 19.02 43.36
CA PHE A 210 1.53 19.82 42.97
C PHE A 210 0.23 19.42 43.68
N ALA A 211 0.28 18.58 44.72
CA ALA A 211 -0.90 18.03 45.40
C ALA A 211 -1.87 19.11 45.93
N ASN A 212 -1.33 20.27 46.33
CA ASN A 212 -2.11 21.38 46.89
C ASN A 212 -2.62 22.38 45.83
N TRP A 213 -2.36 22.15 44.53
CA TRP A 213 -2.80 23.06 43.47
C TRP A 213 -4.29 22.88 43.16
N LEU A 214 -4.98 24.00 42.91
CA LEU A 214 -6.38 24.00 42.50
C LEU A 214 -6.51 23.44 41.09
N VAL A 215 -7.36 22.43 40.92
CA VAL A 215 -7.64 21.77 39.64
C VAL A 215 -8.97 22.28 39.08
N ARG A 216 -8.98 22.71 37.81
CA ARG A 216 -10.18 23.13 37.09
C ARG A 216 -10.30 22.41 35.76
N ASP A 217 -11.47 21.82 35.52
CA ASP A 217 -11.79 21.12 34.29
C ASP A 217 -12.52 22.08 33.33
N PHE A 218 -12.00 22.21 32.10
CA PHE A 218 -12.64 22.96 31.03
C PHE A 218 -13.26 21.97 30.05
N MET A 219 -14.57 22.07 29.85
CA MET A 219 -15.34 21.13 29.03
C MET A 219 -15.61 21.73 27.65
N ASN A 220 -15.63 20.88 26.61
CA ASN A 220 -16.09 21.24 25.28
C ASN A 220 -17.61 21.15 25.14
N ASP A 221 -18.13 21.55 23.99
CA ASP A 221 -19.57 21.58 23.68
C ASP A 221 -20.25 20.20 23.89
N ASN A 222 -19.49 19.12 23.64
CA ASN A 222 -19.94 17.74 23.83
C ASN A 222 -19.75 17.22 25.26
N HIS A 223 -19.50 18.12 26.23
CA HIS A 223 -19.27 17.79 27.65
C HIS A 223 -18.10 16.81 27.87
N TYR A 224 -17.08 16.89 27.03
CA TYR A 224 -15.80 16.22 27.22
C TYR A 224 -14.75 17.19 27.73
N PRO A 225 -13.81 16.76 28.60
CA PRO A 225 -12.70 17.62 29.01
C PRO A 225 -11.89 18.04 27.77
N ALA A 226 -11.74 19.35 27.60
CA ALA A 226 -10.89 19.99 26.61
C ALA A 226 -9.49 20.23 27.15
N CYS A 227 -9.38 20.68 28.39
CA CYS A 227 -8.14 20.69 29.15
C CYS A 227 -8.44 20.74 30.64
N ILE A 228 -7.47 20.32 31.44
CA ILE A 228 -7.47 20.46 32.89
C ILE A 228 -6.35 21.45 33.23
N VAL A 229 -6.66 22.46 34.02
CA VAL A 229 -5.68 23.46 34.43
C VAL A 229 -5.45 23.33 35.93
N ARG A 230 -4.19 23.17 36.33
CA ARG A 230 -3.78 23.26 37.73
C ARG A 230 -3.11 24.61 37.98
N THR A 231 -3.53 25.29 39.03
CA THR A 231 -2.98 26.57 39.46
C THR A 231 -2.66 26.56 40.95
N SER A 232 -1.58 27.23 41.35
CA SER A 232 -1.29 27.40 42.78
C SER A 232 -2.46 28.09 43.49
N PRO A 233 -2.73 27.80 44.77
CA PRO A 233 -3.75 28.49 45.55
C PRO A 233 -3.63 30.02 45.54
N ASP A 234 -2.39 30.54 45.42
CA ASP A 234 -2.10 31.98 45.40
C ASP A 234 -2.31 32.63 44.01
N ALA A 235 -2.50 31.82 42.96
CA ALA A 235 -2.28 32.26 41.58
C ALA A 235 -3.48 32.93 40.88
N VAL A 236 -4.71 32.84 41.40
CA VAL A 236 -5.88 33.18 40.57
C VAL A 236 -7.01 33.88 41.32
N SER A 237 -7.27 35.14 40.95
CA SER A 237 -8.57 35.83 41.16
C SER A 237 -9.23 36.27 39.83
N MET A 238 -8.58 36.10 38.67
CA MET A 238 -9.11 36.40 37.33
C MET A 238 -9.57 35.12 36.60
N PRO A 239 -10.57 35.17 35.71
CA PRO A 239 -11.05 34.01 34.97
C PRO A 239 -10.01 33.53 33.94
N ILE A 240 -9.73 32.22 33.92
CA ILE A 240 -8.99 31.56 32.85
C ILE A 240 -9.99 31.27 31.73
N ASN A 241 -9.67 31.71 30.51
CA ASN A 241 -10.50 31.49 29.33
C ASN A 241 -9.81 30.52 28.38
N VAL A 242 -10.54 29.51 27.92
CA VAL A 242 -10.05 28.50 26.98
C VAL A 242 -10.91 28.56 25.73
N ASN A 243 -10.29 28.90 24.60
CA ASN A 243 -10.96 28.98 23.31
C ASN A 243 -10.42 27.88 22.39
N TYR A 244 -11.30 27.20 21.66
CA TYR A 244 -10.95 26.25 20.62
C TYR A 244 -10.52 26.99 19.36
N LEU A 245 -9.44 26.53 18.71
CA LEU A 245 -9.03 27.04 17.41
C LEU A 245 -9.23 25.98 16.33
N VAL A 246 -9.49 26.44 15.10
CA VAL A 246 -9.52 25.56 13.93
C VAL A 246 -8.09 25.27 13.49
N VAL A 247 -7.82 24.06 12.98
CA VAL A 247 -6.47 23.64 12.57
C VAL A 247 -5.84 24.60 11.53
N THR A 248 -6.65 25.21 10.66
CA THR A 248 -6.20 26.21 9.68
C THR A 248 -5.62 27.47 10.30
N GLU A 249 -5.97 27.79 11.55
CA GLU A 249 -5.44 28.94 12.30
C GLU A 249 -4.08 28.63 12.97
N THR A 250 -3.59 27.40 12.81
CA THR A 250 -2.33 26.90 13.39
C THR A 250 -1.23 26.72 12.36
N GLU A 251 -0.98 27.77 11.58
CA GLU A 251 0.11 27.80 10.60
C GLU A 251 1.45 27.33 11.22
N ASN A 252 2.16 26.48 10.49
CA ASN A 252 3.48 25.95 10.86
C ASN A 252 3.55 25.21 12.22
N LEU A 253 2.42 24.69 12.72
CA LEU A 253 2.39 23.90 13.96
C LEU A 253 3.21 22.59 13.84
N LEU A 254 3.06 21.91 12.70
CA LEU A 254 3.61 20.58 12.47
C LEU A 254 4.91 20.63 11.68
N ASP A 255 5.91 19.92 12.19
CA ASP A 255 7.14 19.60 11.46
C ASP A 255 6.96 18.31 10.63
N SER A 256 7.98 17.93 9.83
CA SER A 256 7.98 16.63 9.14
C SER A 256 7.85 15.47 10.14
N GLN A 257 7.05 14.46 9.77
CA GLN A 257 6.74 13.27 10.60
C GLN A 257 5.95 13.54 11.89
N GLU A 258 5.44 14.76 12.09
CA GLU A 258 4.57 15.07 13.23
C GLU A 258 3.09 14.92 12.90
N GLU A 259 2.29 14.52 13.91
CA GLU A 259 0.85 14.36 13.79
C GLU A 259 0.13 15.11 14.90
N LEU A 260 -0.87 15.93 14.54
CA LEU A 260 -1.69 16.63 15.54
C LEU A 260 -2.72 15.66 16.12
N ILE A 261 -2.70 15.50 17.44
CA ILE A 261 -3.44 14.44 18.17
C ILE A 261 -4.39 14.98 19.26
N SER A 262 -4.43 16.31 19.42
CA SER A 262 -5.44 17.03 20.20
C SER A 262 -6.00 18.21 19.39
N THR A 263 -7.15 18.74 19.81
CA THR A 263 -7.63 20.03 19.30
C THR A 263 -6.69 21.15 19.78
N PRO A 264 -6.29 22.10 18.92
CA PRO A 264 -5.54 23.28 19.35
C PRO A 264 -6.38 24.19 20.24
N LEU A 265 -5.78 24.68 21.32
CA LEU A 265 -6.45 25.51 22.33
C LEU A 265 -5.71 26.84 22.48
N ASN A 266 -6.45 27.94 22.58
CA ASN A 266 -5.93 29.24 22.99
C ASN A 266 -6.31 29.48 24.45
N ILE A 267 -5.30 29.46 25.33
CA ILE A 267 -5.49 29.58 26.77
C ILE A 267 -5.06 30.99 27.19
N LYS A 268 -6.02 31.76 27.70
CA LYS A 268 -5.82 33.13 28.17
C LYS A 268 -5.99 33.23 29.67
N PHE A 269 -4.98 33.77 30.33
CA PHE A 269 -4.91 33.99 31.77
C PHE A 269 -3.93 35.13 32.08
N ASP A 270 -4.20 35.84 33.18
CA ASP A 270 -3.33 36.88 33.73
C ASP A 270 -2.91 36.52 35.15
N PHE A 271 -1.64 36.68 35.46
CA PHE A 271 -1.15 36.53 36.84
C PHE A 271 -1.40 37.80 37.64
N ILE A 272 -1.87 37.65 38.88
CA ILE A 272 -2.07 38.77 39.81
C ILE A 272 -0.81 39.00 40.66
N THR A 273 0.00 37.97 40.89
CA THR A 273 1.16 38.02 41.79
C THR A 273 2.47 37.72 41.06
N ASN A 274 3.49 38.57 41.25
CA ASN A 274 4.87 38.38 40.77
C ASN A 274 5.58 37.08 41.27
N ARG A 275 4.94 36.25 42.09
CA ARG A 275 5.49 34.99 42.63
C ARG A 275 5.16 33.77 41.77
N GLN A 276 4.07 33.79 41.01
CA GLN A 276 3.67 32.69 40.12
C GLN A 276 4.31 32.90 38.74
N GLN A 277 5.03 31.92 38.22
CA GLN A 277 5.69 32.02 36.91
C GLN A 277 5.05 31.14 35.82
N PHE A 278 4.11 30.26 36.18
CA PHE A 278 3.42 29.36 35.23
C PHE A 278 2.13 28.78 35.81
N ILE A 279 1.29 28.24 34.94
CA ILE A 279 0.19 27.30 35.24
C ILE A 279 0.52 25.92 34.65
N LEU A 280 -0.09 24.84 35.16
CA LEU A 280 0.00 23.53 34.51
C LEU A 280 -1.24 23.31 33.66
N VAL A 281 -1.05 22.91 32.42
CA VAL A 281 -2.15 22.62 31.49
C VAL A 281 -2.01 21.19 31.02
N ALA A 282 -3.04 20.39 31.27
CA ALA A 282 -3.16 19.02 30.80
C ALA A 282 -4.21 18.93 29.69
N ILE A 283 -3.81 18.50 28.50
CA ILE A 283 -4.65 18.42 27.30
C ILE A 283 -4.87 16.95 26.93
N PRO A 284 -6.11 16.49 26.75
CA PRO A 284 -6.40 15.13 26.35
C PRO A 284 -6.04 14.90 24.88
N TYR A 285 -5.56 13.70 24.56
CA TYR A 285 -5.14 13.33 23.21
C TYR A 285 -5.61 11.92 22.81
N ILE A 286 -5.64 11.65 21.50
CA ILE A 286 -6.25 10.44 20.91
C ILE A 286 -5.21 9.44 20.36
N ALA A 287 -3.94 9.84 20.24
CA ALA A 287 -2.85 9.02 19.66
C ALA A 287 -2.72 7.63 20.26
N LYS A 288 -2.58 6.57 19.45
CA LYS A 288 -2.30 5.21 19.95
C LYS A 288 -0.92 5.15 20.60
N ARG A 289 -0.74 4.29 21.61
CA ARG A 289 0.59 4.04 22.19
C ARG A 289 1.50 3.45 21.11
N SER A 290 2.66 4.07 20.93
CA SER A 290 3.73 3.60 20.06
C SER A 290 5.04 3.69 20.83
N SER A 291 5.92 2.69 20.68
CA SER A 291 7.23 2.68 21.33
C SER A 291 8.23 3.66 20.69
N HIS A 292 8.01 4.02 19.43
CA HIS A 292 8.92 4.85 18.63
C HIS A 292 8.41 6.29 18.46
N ARG A 293 7.25 6.63 19.04
CA ARG A 293 6.71 7.99 19.07
C ARG A 293 6.55 8.47 20.50
N GLU A 294 6.69 9.77 20.68
CA GLU A 294 6.39 10.47 21.92
C GLU A 294 5.33 11.57 21.66
N ASN A 295 4.59 11.91 22.70
CA ASN A 295 3.58 12.97 22.65
C ASN A 295 4.14 14.20 23.36
N VAL A 296 4.08 15.35 22.70
CA VAL A 296 4.67 16.59 23.20
C VAL A 296 3.69 17.74 23.00
N ILE A 297 3.61 18.63 23.98
CA ILE A 297 2.85 19.87 23.81
C ILE A 297 3.73 20.90 23.10
N LYS A 298 3.23 21.41 21.98
CA LYS A 298 3.79 22.58 21.31
C LYS A 298 3.02 23.83 21.73
N VAL A 299 3.76 24.89 22.06
CA VAL A 299 3.23 26.19 22.46
C VAL A 299 3.70 27.27 21.48
N ARG A 300 2.78 28.10 21.01
CA ARG A 300 3.06 29.23 20.13
C ARG A 300 3.54 30.41 20.97
N GLN A 301 4.80 30.80 20.76
CA GLN A 301 5.38 31.97 21.40
C GLN A 301 4.85 33.28 20.82
N SER A 302 5.10 34.39 21.52
CA SER A 302 4.81 35.76 21.08
C SER A 302 5.43 36.15 19.73
N ASN A 303 6.56 35.55 19.36
CA ASN A 303 7.21 35.73 18.05
C ASN A 303 6.54 34.92 16.90
N GLY A 304 5.50 34.12 17.21
CA GLY A 304 4.78 33.28 16.27
C GLY A 304 5.40 31.90 16.02
N ILE A 305 6.54 31.58 16.62
CA ILE A 305 7.24 30.28 16.49
C ILE A 305 6.66 29.27 17.48
N TRP A 306 6.52 28.03 17.05
CA TRP A 306 6.11 26.91 17.90
C TRP A 306 7.31 26.30 18.63
N MET A 307 7.20 26.14 19.94
CA MET A 307 8.21 25.50 20.78
C MET A 307 7.65 24.25 21.46
N SER A 308 8.44 23.17 21.46
CA SER A 308 8.13 21.96 22.23
C SER A 308 8.39 22.17 23.72
N MET A 309 7.42 21.82 24.56
CA MET A 309 7.52 21.89 26.01
C MET A 309 7.88 20.53 26.61
N GLU A 310 8.54 20.54 27.76
CA GLU A 310 8.66 19.33 28.59
C GLU A 310 7.26 18.87 28.99
N THR A 311 6.93 17.62 28.65
CA THR A 311 5.58 17.10 28.69
C THR A 311 5.53 15.84 29.56
N ASN A 312 4.66 15.85 30.55
CA ASN A 312 4.35 14.70 31.41
C ASN A 312 3.04 14.04 30.95
N GLU A 313 2.86 12.76 31.25
CA GLU A 313 1.60 12.05 30.97
C GLU A 313 0.87 11.68 32.26
N PRO A 314 0.20 12.63 32.93
CA PRO A 314 -0.52 12.35 34.17
C PRO A 314 -1.80 11.56 33.92
N THR A 315 -2.23 10.85 34.96
CA THR A 315 -3.56 10.23 35.04
C THR A 315 -4.44 11.00 36.00
N PHE A 316 -5.66 11.34 35.60
CA PHE A 316 -6.62 12.02 36.45
C PHE A 316 -7.72 11.06 36.88
N ASP A 317 -8.01 11.00 38.18
CA ASP A 317 -9.05 10.12 38.72
C ASP A 317 -10.45 10.43 38.15
N SER A 318 -10.72 11.70 37.80
CA SER A 318 -11.96 12.14 37.16
C SER A 318 -12.12 11.63 35.72
N HIS A 319 -11.02 11.23 35.06
CA HIS A 319 -10.99 10.90 33.63
C HIS A 319 -10.04 9.71 33.33
N LYS A 320 -10.24 8.56 34.01
CA LYS A 320 -9.37 7.37 33.90
C LYS A 320 -9.37 6.73 32.51
N ASP A 321 -10.41 6.96 31.72
CA ASP A 321 -10.57 6.47 30.35
C ASP A 321 -9.74 7.28 29.32
N LYS A 322 -9.22 8.45 29.72
CA LYS A 322 -8.51 9.36 28.85
C LYS A 322 -7.03 9.46 29.20
N ARG A 323 -6.25 9.90 28.21
CA ARG A 323 -4.82 10.20 28.36
C ARG A 323 -4.62 11.68 28.17
N PHE A 324 -3.77 12.24 29.01
CA PHE A 324 -3.46 13.66 29.02
C PHE A 324 -1.96 13.86 28.83
N ALA A 325 -1.61 14.91 28.12
CA ALA A 325 -0.27 15.47 28.09
C ALA A 325 -0.30 16.75 28.94
N GLU A 326 0.63 16.94 29.88
CA GLU A 326 0.69 18.08 30.78
C GLU A 326 2.00 18.84 30.62
N CYS A 327 1.94 20.17 30.54
CA CYS A 327 3.12 21.02 30.49
C CYS A 327 2.96 22.27 31.37
N LYS A 328 4.10 22.89 31.69
CA LYS A 328 4.17 24.18 32.37
C LYS A 328 3.99 25.29 31.34
N LEU A 329 2.95 26.10 31.49
CA LEU A 329 2.62 27.21 30.59
C LEU A 329 2.91 28.55 31.29
N PRO A 330 3.96 29.29 30.86
CA PRO A 330 4.38 30.52 31.53
C PRO A 330 3.57 31.75 31.15
N GLU A 331 2.91 31.77 29.98
CA GLU A 331 2.13 32.92 29.52
C GLU A 331 0.92 32.46 28.70
N SER A 332 -0.05 33.36 28.51
CA SER A 332 -1.20 33.11 27.63
C SER A 332 -0.71 32.75 26.23
N SER A 333 -1.09 31.59 25.72
CA SER A 333 -0.58 31.09 24.44
C SER A 333 -1.51 30.07 23.81
N VAL A 334 -1.25 29.79 22.53
CA VAL A 334 -1.87 28.68 21.82
C VAL A 334 -1.06 27.42 22.04
N CYS A 335 -1.71 26.32 22.40
CA CYS A 335 -1.07 25.04 22.65
C CYS A 335 -1.82 23.89 21.96
N ALA A 336 -1.06 22.87 21.53
CA ALA A 336 -1.60 21.65 20.96
C ALA A 336 -0.69 20.46 21.29
N VAL A 337 -1.28 19.26 21.42
CA VAL A 337 -0.53 18.02 21.60
C VAL A 337 -0.23 17.43 20.23
N VAL A 338 1.05 17.15 20.00
CA VAL A 338 1.56 16.60 18.76
C VAL A 338 2.29 15.29 19.06
N SER A 339 2.06 14.26 18.23
CA SER A 339 2.85 13.04 18.25
C SER A 339 4.01 13.17 17.28
N ARG A 340 5.23 12.90 17.73
CA ARG A 340 6.44 12.94 16.89
C ARG A 340 7.30 11.70 17.11
N LEU A 341 8.29 11.50 16.25
CA LEU A 341 9.31 10.47 16.50
C LEU A 341 10.03 10.76 17.82
N LYS A 342 10.21 9.71 18.62
CA LYS A 342 10.87 9.83 19.91
C LYS A 342 12.30 10.34 19.73
N ARG A 343 12.69 11.32 20.54
CA ARG A 343 14.01 11.94 20.48
C ARG A 343 14.85 11.53 21.67
N ASP A 344 15.90 10.78 21.41
CA ASP A 344 16.87 10.38 22.41
C ASP A 344 18.06 11.36 22.37
N LYS A 345 18.38 11.99 23.50
CA LYS A 345 19.54 12.88 23.63
C LYS A 345 20.67 12.16 24.35
N VAL A 346 21.81 12.03 23.69
CA VAL A 346 22.98 11.32 24.20
C VAL A 346 24.14 12.28 24.39
N LEU A 347 24.69 12.36 25.60
CA LEU A 347 25.94 13.07 25.87
C LEU A 347 27.11 12.11 25.68
N ILE A 348 28.03 12.45 24.78
CA ILE A 348 29.26 11.71 24.51
C ILE A 348 30.40 12.46 25.18
N GLU A 349 30.85 11.90 26.30
CA GLU A 349 32.01 12.38 27.02
C GLU A 349 33.29 11.86 26.39
N ASN A 350 34.27 12.74 26.21
CA ASN A 350 35.50 12.45 25.51
C ASN A 350 36.42 11.49 26.31
N GLN A 351 36.38 11.57 27.63
CA GLN A 351 37.28 10.80 28.50
C GLN A 351 36.79 9.36 28.77
N SER A 352 35.53 9.06 28.47
CA SER A 352 34.92 7.76 28.71
C SER A 352 34.60 7.05 27.39
N SER A 353 34.72 5.72 27.40
CA SER A 353 34.15 4.90 26.34
C SER A 353 32.73 4.53 26.76
N GLY A 354 31.80 4.54 25.83
CA GLY A 354 30.42 4.24 26.14
C GLY A 354 29.71 3.52 25.01
N ARG A 355 28.49 3.11 25.33
CA ARG A 355 27.57 2.48 24.40
C ARG A 355 26.21 3.11 24.58
N TYR A 356 25.60 3.45 23.45
CA TYR A 356 24.22 3.87 23.40
C TYR A 356 23.32 2.75 22.88
N LEU A 357 22.15 2.62 23.49
CA LEU A 357 21.07 1.73 23.08
C LEU A 357 19.84 2.60 22.80
N SER A 358 19.28 2.52 21.59
CA SER A 358 18.09 3.31 21.28
C SER A 358 16.90 2.89 22.13
N SER A 359 16.15 3.88 22.57
CA SER A 359 14.92 3.66 23.34
C SER A 359 13.72 3.28 22.43
N SER A 360 13.85 3.49 21.12
CA SER A 360 12.81 3.20 20.11
C SER A 360 13.01 1.86 19.40
N ASP A 361 14.25 1.53 19.03
CA ASP A 361 14.63 0.21 18.48
C ASP A 361 15.96 -0.25 19.11
N PRO A 362 15.93 -1.18 20.07
CA PRO A 362 17.14 -1.68 20.75
C PRO A 362 18.18 -2.33 19.84
N ARG A 363 17.84 -2.65 18.58
CA ARG A 363 18.81 -3.18 17.61
C ARG A 363 19.73 -2.09 17.06
N PHE A 364 19.29 -0.83 17.12
CA PHE A 364 20.15 0.30 16.82
C PHE A 364 21.01 0.65 18.03
N THR A 365 22.32 0.50 17.88
CA THR A 365 23.30 0.88 18.91
C THR A 365 24.48 1.57 18.27
N PHE A 366 25.15 2.45 19.01
CA PHE A 366 26.50 2.86 18.65
C PHE A 366 27.43 2.87 19.87
N GLN A 367 28.71 2.62 19.61
CA GLN A 367 29.75 2.52 20.61
C GLN A 367 30.89 3.48 20.25
N TRP A 368 31.35 4.24 21.23
CA TRP A 368 32.45 5.18 21.03
C TRP A 368 33.65 4.80 21.91
N PRO A 369 34.87 4.86 21.36
CA PRO A 369 36.08 4.72 22.15
C PRO A 369 36.38 5.99 22.95
N LYS A 370 37.28 5.89 23.93
CA LYS A 370 37.86 7.07 24.60
C LYS A 370 38.60 7.94 23.58
N ASN A 371 38.58 9.26 23.77
CA ASN A 371 39.18 10.26 22.90
C ASN A 371 38.58 10.26 21.48
N VAL A 372 37.25 10.22 21.39
CA VAL A 372 36.52 10.20 20.11
C VAL A 372 36.51 11.58 19.43
N SER A 373 36.57 12.65 20.22
CA SER A 373 36.54 14.05 19.77
C SER A 373 37.57 14.88 20.57
N SER A 374 37.66 16.18 20.30
CA SER A 374 38.43 17.10 21.15
C SER A 374 37.67 17.45 22.44
N ASN A 375 36.36 17.66 22.33
CA ASN A 375 35.47 18.08 23.41
C ASN A 375 34.26 17.15 23.53
N ASP A 376 33.64 17.14 24.69
CA ASP A 376 32.35 16.48 24.91
C ASP A 376 31.28 17.12 24.01
N PHE A 377 30.36 16.30 23.51
CA PHE A 377 29.29 16.76 22.63
C PHE A 377 28.02 15.95 22.82
N SER A 378 26.89 16.49 22.39
CA SER A 378 25.60 15.79 22.42
C SER A 378 25.09 15.47 21.02
N ILE A 379 24.47 14.29 20.89
CA ILE A 379 23.73 13.90 19.69
C ILE A 379 22.25 13.73 20.07
N ASP A 380 21.37 14.42 19.35
CA ASP A 380 19.94 14.17 19.35
C ASP A 380 19.62 13.16 18.24
N ILE A 381 18.91 12.08 18.59
CA ILE A 381 18.69 10.92 17.72
C ILE A 381 17.20 10.68 17.57
N CYS A 382 16.74 10.61 16.32
CA CYS A 382 15.39 10.17 15.97
C CYS A 382 15.48 8.98 15.02
N ILE A 383 14.68 7.94 15.26
CA ILE A 383 14.63 6.76 14.42
C ILE A 383 13.23 6.61 13.85
N GLN A 384 13.12 6.69 12.54
CA GLN A 384 11.89 6.41 11.81
C GLN A 384 11.85 4.92 11.44
N PRO A 385 10.99 4.13 12.08
CA PRO A 385 10.88 2.72 11.76
C PRO A 385 10.30 2.52 10.37
N VAL A 386 10.67 1.41 9.75
CA VAL A 386 10.06 0.91 8.54
C VAL A 386 9.45 -0.44 8.84
N ASP A 387 8.17 -0.62 8.50
CA ASP A 387 7.48 -1.89 8.61
C ASP A 387 7.42 -2.63 7.26
N LEU A 388 7.37 -3.96 7.33
CA LEU A 388 7.37 -4.81 6.16
C LEU A 388 6.15 -4.58 5.23
N PRO A 389 4.92 -4.40 5.72
CA PRO A 389 3.77 -4.06 4.87
C PRO A 389 3.99 -2.79 4.05
N THR A 390 4.44 -1.69 4.68
CA THR A 390 4.72 -0.43 3.97
C THR A 390 5.79 -0.60 2.90
N PHE A 391 6.87 -1.35 3.20
CA PHE A 391 7.90 -1.62 2.20
C PHE A 391 7.39 -2.48 1.03
N ILE A 392 6.54 -3.47 1.28
CA ILE A 392 5.94 -4.31 0.23
C ILE A 392 5.00 -3.47 -0.64
N GLN A 393 4.17 -2.63 -0.03
CA GLN A 393 3.24 -1.75 -0.75
C GLN A 393 4.01 -0.76 -1.63
N PHE A 394 5.03 -0.11 -1.09
CA PHE A 394 5.94 0.74 -1.85
C PHE A 394 6.58 0.02 -3.04
N SER A 395 7.09 -1.20 -2.81
CA SER A 395 7.72 -2.00 -3.87
C SER A 395 6.74 -2.38 -4.98
N HIS A 396 5.44 -2.50 -4.66
CA HIS A 396 4.39 -2.75 -5.63
C HIS A 396 4.04 -1.49 -6.42
N ASP A 397 3.81 -0.37 -5.72
CA ASP A 397 3.36 0.89 -6.33
C ASP A 397 4.43 1.52 -7.23
N PHE A 398 5.71 1.31 -6.89
CA PHE A 398 6.87 1.80 -7.66
C PHE A 398 7.72 0.66 -8.21
N SER A 399 7.03 -0.36 -8.74
CA SER A 399 7.68 -1.60 -9.22
C SER A 399 8.73 -1.37 -10.31
N HIS A 400 8.60 -0.33 -11.13
CA HIS A 400 9.56 0.01 -12.18
C HIS A 400 10.80 0.72 -11.63
N GLU A 401 10.63 1.63 -10.68
CA GLU A 401 11.69 2.44 -10.09
C GLU A 401 12.50 1.67 -9.04
N CYS A 402 11.88 0.68 -8.39
CA CYS A 402 12.46 -0.06 -7.28
C CYS A 402 12.77 -1.53 -7.63
N GLN A 403 12.69 -1.90 -8.91
CA GLN A 403 13.00 -3.25 -9.39
C GLN A 403 14.44 -3.62 -8.98
N GLY A 404 14.60 -4.53 -8.03
CA GLY A 404 15.90 -4.96 -7.50
C GLY A 404 16.25 -4.41 -6.11
N LEU A 405 15.43 -3.55 -5.50
CA LEU A 405 15.54 -3.20 -4.07
C LEU A 405 15.01 -4.36 -3.22
N LEU A 406 15.84 -4.94 -2.36
CA LEU A 406 15.52 -6.17 -1.62
C LEU A 406 15.09 -5.88 -0.18
N ALA A 407 15.75 -4.91 0.46
CA ALA A 407 15.46 -4.52 1.84
C ALA A 407 15.97 -3.12 2.16
N VAL A 408 15.33 -2.49 3.14
CA VAL A 408 15.67 -1.15 3.63
C VAL A 408 15.65 -1.16 5.17
N GLY A 409 16.56 -0.43 5.80
CA GLY A 409 16.59 -0.17 7.24
C GLY A 409 15.74 1.04 7.64
N PRO A 410 15.67 1.38 8.94
CA PRO A 410 15.04 2.61 9.38
C PRO A 410 15.81 3.84 8.89
N ILE A 411 15.11 4.97 8.76
CA ILE A 411 15.75 6.27 8.56
C ILE A 411 16.20 6.76 9.94
N ILE A 412 17.50 7.03 10.08
CA ILE A 412 18.11 7.52 11.30
C ILE A 412 18.48 8.98 11.08
N GLU A 413 17.98 9.84 11.95
CA GLU A 413 18.30 11.26 11.96
C GLU A 413 19.13 11.60 13.19
N LEU A 414 20.28 12.24 12.96
CA LEU A 414 21.23 12.68 13.97
C LEU A 414 21.35 14.20 13.87
N LYS A 415 21.11 14.90 14.98
CA LYS A 415 21.39 16.34 15.11
C LYS A 415 22.49 16.53 16.13
N PHE A 416 23.54 17.22 15.72
CA PHE A 416 24.75 17.44 16.50
C PHE A 416 25.40 18.74 16.03
N ASP A 417 26.19 19.37 16.90
CA ASP A 417 26.96 20.57 16.55
C ASP A 417 28.12 20.22 15.59
N ASP A 418 28.76 21.20 14.95
CA ASP A 418 29.89 20.92 14.05
C ASP A 418 31.06 20.24 14.80
N ILE A 419 31.18 18.92 14.64
CA ILE A 419 32.14 18.06 15.36
C ILE A 419 33.02 17.32 14.36
N THR A 420 34.32 17.26 14.66
CA THR A 420 35.28 16.40 13.95
C THR A 420 35.62 15.19 14.82
N LEU A 421 35.38 13.98 14.30
CA LEU A 421 35.75 12.75 14.99
C LEU A 421 37.24 12.47 14.80
N MET A 422 37.95 12.21 15.90
CA MET A 422 39.35 11.80 15.93
C MET A 422 39.50 10.27 15.87
N LYS A 423 38.46 9.54 16.29
CA LYS A 423 38.36 8.08 16.21
C LYS A 423 36.99 7.68 15.68
N PRO A 424 36.88 6.55 14.96
CA PRO A 424 35.61 6.12 14.44
C PRO A 424 34.65 5.69 15.55
N ILE A 425 33.36 5.92 15.33
CA ILE A 425 32.27 5.41 16.15
C ILE A 425 31.72 4.17 15.46
N GLN A 426 31.56 3.09 16.21
CA GLN A 426 30.98 1.85 15.69
C GLN A 426 29.46 1.92 15.78
N PHE A 427 28.77 1.85 14.64
CA PHE A 427 27.33 1.78 14.52
C PHE A 427 26.86 0.35 14.25
N THR A 428 25.72 0.01 14.84
CA THR A 428 24.96 -1.22 14.62
C THR A 428 23.59 -0.81 14.10
N LEU A 429 23.31 -1.13 12.83
CA LEU A 429 22.17 -0.64 12.06
C LEU A 429 21.23 -1.81 11.72
N PRO A 430 19.94 -1.77 12.08
CA PRO A 430 19.01 -2.83 11.72
C PRO A 430 18.58 -2.73 10.24
N ILE A 431 18.26 -3.87 9.62
CA ILE A 431 17.70 -3.95 8.27
C ILE A 431 16.52 -4.91 8.23
N LEU A 432 15.51 -4.61 7.42
CA LEU A 432 14.35 -5.49 7.25
C LEU A 432 14.74 -6.75 6.47
N VAL A 433 14.50 -7.94 7.04
CA VAL A 433 14.72 -9.20 6.32
C VAL A 433 13.37 -9.71 5.80
N GLN A 434 13.22 -9.81 4.47
CA GLN A 434 12.05 -10.45 3.88
C GLN A 434 12.12 -11.98 4.09
N PRO A 435 11.07 -12.64 4.59
CA PRO A 435 10.99 -14.09 4.57
C PRO A 435 10.86 -14.58 3.11
N LYS A 436 11.86 -15.30 2.59
CA LYS A 436 11.80 -15.89 1.24
C LYS A 436 10.56 -16.79 1.13
N LYS A 437 9.65 -16.50 0.17
CA LYS A 437 8.52 -17.40 -0.17
C LYS A 437 9.11 -18.75 -0.60
N LYS A 438 8.72 -19.85 0.06
CA LYS A 438 9.02 -21.21 -0.41
C LYS A 438 8.45 -21.34 -1.82
N ALA A 439 9.31 -21.49 -2.83
CA ALA A 439 8.89 -21.85 -4.17
C ALA A 439 8.11 -23.17 -4.08
N SER A 440 6.81 -23.11 -4.34
CA SER A 440 5.97 -24.30 -4.48
C SER A 440 6.53 -25.10 -5.65
N SER A 441 7.18 -26.22 -5.33
CA SER A 441 7.70 -27.16 -6.31
C SER A 441 6.53 -27.63 -7.16
N GLN A 442 6.48 -27.20 -8.42
CA GLN A 442 5.62 -27.81 -9.44
C GLN A 442 6.05 -29.27 -9.55
N LYS A 443 5.30 -30.17 -8.89
CA LYS A 443 5.37 -31.60 -9.18
C LYS A 443 4.59 -31.84 -10.46
N THR A 444 5.32 -32.06 -11.54
CA THR A 444 4.87 -32.81 -12.70
C THR A 444 4.31 -34.17 -12.24
N GLY A 445 3.09 -34.52 -12.68
CA GLY A 445 2.54 -35.87 -12.55
C GLY A 445 3.38 -36.92 -13.31
N PRO A 446 3.11 -38.23 -13.17
CA PRO A 446 1.80 -38.77 -13.56
C PRO A 446 1.27 -39.96 -12.73
N ALA A 447 0.06 -40.38 -13.13
CA ALA A 447 -0.56 -41.71 -13.00
C ALA A 447 -1.53 -41.95 -11.83
N SER A 448 -2.72 -42.34 -12.28
CA SER A 448 -3.95 -42.76 -11.62
C SER A 448 -3.83 -44.12 -10.94
N ASN A 449 -4.50 -44.29 -9.79
CA ASN A 449 -5.66 -45.19 -9.63
C ASN A 449 -6.11 -45.30 -8.16
N ASP A 450 -7.44 -45.32 -8.03
CA ASP A 450 -8.29 -46.07 -7.11
C ASP A 450 -8.49 -45.70 -5.63
N GLU A 451 -9.76 -45.36 -5.40
CA GLU A 451 -10.71 -45.87 -4.41
C GLU A 451 -10.78 -45.29 -2.98
N SER A 452 -11.83 -44.48 -2.81
CA SER A 452 -12.97 -44.77 -1.91
C SER A 452 -12.68 -44.97 -0.42
N SER A 453 -13.01 -43.96 0.40
CA SER A 453 -13.94 -44.17 1.53
C SER A 453 -14.43 -42.86 2.19
N VAL A 454 -15.73 -42.90 2.45
CA VAL A 454 -16.70 -41.93 2.99
C VAL A 454 -16.31 -41.31 4.36
N PRO A 455 -16.70 -40.05 4.65
CA PRO A 455 -16.58 -39.37 5.96
C PRO A 455 -17.77 -39.70 6.89
N PRO A 456 -17.68 -39.64 8.25
CA PRO A 456 -18.23 -38.48 9.02
C PRO A 456 -17.72 -38.39 10.50
N PRO A 457 -18.35 -37.67 11.46
CA PRO A 457 -19.04 -36.36 11.46
C PRO A 457 -18.48 -35.38 12.53
N LEU A 458 -19.03 -34.16 12.48
CA LEU A 458 -18.93 -33.09 13.47
C LEU A 458 -19.18 -33.56 14.91
N ALA A 459 -18.35 -33.07 15.84
CA ALA A 459 -18.72 -32.86 17.24
C ALA A 459 -18.50 -31.39 17.60
N THR A 460 -19.62 -30.74 17.85
CA THR A 460 -19.79 -29.38 18.35
C THR A 460 -19.21 -29.27 19.76
N THR A 461 -18.35 -28.29 20.00
CA THR A 461 -18.27 -27.71 21.36
C THR A 461 -17.93 -26.24 21.24
N SER A 462 -18.90 -25.43 21.66
CA SER A 462 -18.83 -24.00 21.83
C SER A 462 -17.60 -23.61 22.64
N GLN A 463 -16.71 -22.82 22.05
CA GLN A 463 -15.78 -21.99 22.81
C GLN A 463 -15.81 -20.56 22.28
N VAL A 464 -16.05 -19.69 23.25
CA VAL A 464 -16.00 -18.23 23.23
C VAL A 464 -14.76 -17.74 22.46
N PRO A 465 -14.87 -16.73 21.56
CA PRO A 465 -13.70 -16.13 20.95
C PRO A 465 -12.97 -15.29 22.02
N GLN A 466 -12.03 -15.91 22.71
CA GLN A 466 -11.02 -15.17 23.46
C GLN A 466 -10.15 -14.40 22.46
N GLN A 467 -10.27 -13.08 22.49
CA GLN A 467 -9.38 -12.14 21.82
C GLN A 467 -7.95 -12.45 22.24
N GLN A 468 -7.19 -13.09 21.35
CA GLN A 468 -5.76 -13.24 21.51
C GLN A 468 -5.11 -11.88 21.27
N THR A 469 -4.52 -11.36 22.34
CA THR A 469 -3.60 -10.22 22.35
C THR A 469 -2.51 -10.38 21.29
N VAL A 470 -2.49 -9.43 20.34
CA VAL A 470 -1.56 -9.33 19.20
C VAL A 470 -0.10 -9.03 19.61
N ALA A 471 0.20 -8.93 20.91
CA ALA A 471 1.48 -8.42 21.41
C ALA A 471 2.62 -9.46 21.55
N GLN A 472 2.45 -10.73 21.15
CA GLN A 472 3.48 -11.77 21.31
C GLN A 472 3.92 -12.51 20.04
N GLN A 473 3.55 -12.04 18.84
CA GLN A 473 4.00 -12.69 17.59
C GLN A 473 5.26 -12.10 16.95
N GLN A 474 5.86 -11.03 17.50
CA GLN A 474 7.04 -10.39 16.89
C GLN A 474 8.41 -10.90 17.37
N GLN A 475 8.48 -11.84 18.33
CA GLN A 475 9.78 -12.26 18.89
C GLN A 475 10.22 -13.71 18.60
N SER A 476 9.48 -14.51 17.83
CA SER A 476 9.93 -15.89 17.55
C SER A 476 9.43 -16.46 16.22
N ILE A 477 9.99 -15.99 15.10
CA ILE A 477 9.87 -16.67 13.79
C ILE A 477 11.25 -16.87 13.10
N PHE A 478 12.35 -16.33 13.64
CA PHE A 478 13.66 -16.27 12.97
C PHE A 478 14.51 -17.57 13.00
N LYS A 479 13.91 -18.76 13.01
CA LYS A 479 14.68 -20.02 12.98
C LYS A 479 14.20 -20.95 11.86
N SER A 480 14.76 -20.76 10.66
CA SER A 480 14.78 -21.66 9.48
C SER A 480 14.94 -20.78 8.23
N MET A 481 15.83 -20.96 7.24
CA MET A 481 16.76 -22.00 6.81
C MET A 481 17.77 -21.25 5.91
N ILE A 482 19.07 -21.44 6.15
CA ILE A 482 20.15 -20.88 5.32
C ILE A 482 20.09 -21.56 3.94
N GLY A 483 19.75 -20.77 2.93
CA GLY A 483 19.85 -21.12 1.52
C GLY A 483 20.85 -20.19 0.86
N GLU A 484 21.83 -20.79 0.19
CA GLU A 484 22.98 -20.25 -0.55
C GLU A 484 22.97 -18.73 -0.83
N ASP A 485 24.07 -18.09 -0.41
CA ASP A 485 24.41 -16.69 -0.72
C ASP A 485 24.26 -16.45 -2.22
N SER A 486 23.27 -15.65 -2.61
CA SER A 486 23.19 -15.18 -3.98
C SER A 486 24.28 -14.10 -4.16
N SER A 487 25.30 -14.40 -4.96
CA SER A 487 26.52 -13.58 -5.13
C SER A 487 26.29 -12.18 -5.71
N ASN A 488 25.04 -11.82 -5.99
CA ASN A 488 24.63 -10.58 -6.65
C ASN A 488 24.12 -9.51 -5.69
N GLU A 489 23.89 -9.85 -4.42
CA GLU A 489 23.40 -8.90 -3.43
C GLU A 489 24.49 -7.89 -3.03
N ARG A 490 24.12 -6.62 -2.85
CA ARG A 490 24.94 -5.58 -2.22
C ARG A 490 24.17 -4.94 -1.09
N ILE A 491 24.93 -4.50 -0.10
CA ILE A 491 24.49 -3.61 0.95
C ILE A 491 25.25 -2.29 0.80
N VAL A 492 24.56 -1.18 0.92
CA VAL A 492 25.16 0.16 0.93
C VAL A 492 24.52 1.03 1.99
N LEU A 493 25.29 1.98 2.51
CA LEU A 493 24.80 3.06 3.35
C LEU A 493 24.50 4.26 2.47
N LEU A 494 23.32 4.84 2.62
CA LEU A 494 22.98 6.12 2.04
C LEU A 494 22.89 7.17 3.13
N TYR A 495 23.28 8.39 2.80
CA TYR A 495 23.21 9.55 3.68
C TYR A 495 22.60 10.76 2.98
N SER A 496 22.11 11.70 3.78
CA SER A 496 21.61 12.98 3.31
C SER A 496 21.88 14.08 4.34
N SER A 497 21.98 15.32 3.87
CA SER A 497 22.09 16.49 4.73
C SER A 497 20.76 16.74 5.46
N SER A 498 20.80 17.46 6.58
CA SER A 498 19.57 17.88 7.25
C SER A 498 18.72 18.75 6.30
N ASN A 499 17.49 18.34 6.02
CA ASN A 499 16.52 18.99 5.12
C ASN A 499 16.74 18.83 3.61
N GLU A 500 17.65 17.94 3.19
CA GLU A 500 17.74 17.53 1.79
C GLU A 500 16.92 16.25 1.56
N ASN A 501 16.19 16.22 0.44
CA ASN A 501 15.48 15.03 -0.02
C ASN A 501 16.29 14.25 -1.07
N THR A 502 17.59 14.55 -1.17
CA THR A 502 18.54 13.91 -2.06
C THR A 502 19.46 13.02 -1.24
N TRP A 503 19.44 11.73 -1.57
CA TRP A 503 20.29 10.75 -0.91
C TRP A 503 21.60 10.55 -1.69
N HIS A 504 22.68 10.26 -0.97
CA HIS A 504 24.00 9.99 -1.53
C HIS A 504 24.49 8.64 -1.03
N ILE A 505 25.21 7.90 -1.87
CA ILE A 505 25.78 6.61 -1.48
C ILE A 505 27.15 6.86 -0.87
N ASP A 506 27.38 6.27 0.29
CA ASP A 506 28.72 6.22 0.87
C ASP A 506 29.48 5.01 0.34
N THR A 507 30.50 5.26 -0.48
CA THR A 507 31.31 4.20 -1.10
C THR A 507 32.51 3.78 -0.26
N ASP A 508 32.88 4.58 0.74
CA ASP A 508 34.14 4.45 1.46
C ASP A 508 33.97 3.63 2.73
N ILE A 509 32.73 3.38 3.13
CA ILE A 509 32.36 2.63 4.32
C ILE A 509 32.36 1.12 4.06
N ARG A 510 32.99 0.38 4.98
CA ARG A 510 32.89 -1.08 5.05
C ARG A 510 31.70 -1.48 5.92
N LEU A 511 30.81 -2.28 5.34
CA LEU A 511 29.62 -2.80 6.01
C LEU A 511 29.82 -4.29 6.30
N ALA A 512 29.74 -4.66 7.57
CA ALA A 512 29.78 -6.05 8.01
C ALA A 512 28.36 -6.56 8.24
N ASP A 513 27.93 -7.52 7.43
CA ASP A 513 26.62 -8.15 7.59
C ASP A 513 26.66 -9.22 8.69
N SER A 514 25.60 -9.28 9.49
CA SER A 514 25.44 -10.30 10.52
C SER A 514 25.08 -11.66 9.90
N LYS A 515 25.31 -12.75 10.64
CA LYS A 515 24.93 -14.11 10.21
C LYS A 515 23.42 -14.29 10.00
N THR A 516 22.64 -13.43 10.65
CA THR A 516 21.17 -13.40 10.60
C THR A 516 20.64 -12.42 9.55
N HIS A 517 21.53 -11.68 8.87
CA HIS A 517 21.22 -10.71 7.81
C HIS A 517 20.27 -9.57 8.20
N ASP A 518 20.02 -9.38 9.49
CA ASP A 518 19.07 -8.42 10.08
C ASP A 518 19.75 -7.20 10.73
N ILE A 519 21.07 -7.29 10.93
CA ILE A 519 21.90 -6.25 11.53
C ILE A 519 23.18 -6.05 10.72
N ILE A 520 23.58 -4.80 10.54
CA ILE A 520 24.79 -4.39 9.84
C ILE A 520 25.65 -3.56 10.78
N THR A 521 26.93 -3.90 10.90
CA THR A 521 27.89 -3.17 11.75
C THR A 521 28.88 -2.40 10.88
N THR A 522 29.18 -1.17 11.27
CA THR A 522 30.11 -0.30 10.54
C THR A 522 30.81 0.71 11.44
N ASP A 523 32.02 1.11 11.07
CA ASP A 523 32.81 2.09 11.80
C ASP A 523 32.85 3.41 11.00
N LEU A 524 32.25 4.46 11.55
CA LEU A 524 32.11 5.76 10.89
C LEU A 524 33.15 6.76 11.39
N GLN A 525 33.91 7.36 10.46
CA GLN A 525 34.89 8.42 10.76
C GLN A 525 34.28 9.83 10.73
N TYR A 526 33.02 9.95 10.29
CA TYR A 526 32.25 11.19 10.26
C TYR A 526 30.79 10.85 10.50
N LEU A 527 30.05 11.79 11.09
CA LEU A 527 28.62 11.64 11.34
C LEU A 527 27.83 12.23 10.19
N HIS A 528 26.77 11.53 9.79
CA HIS A 528 25.81 11.97 8.79
C HIS A 528 24.52 12.44 9.47
N CYS A 529 23.92 13.53 9.00
CA CYS A 529 22.67 14.05 9.57
C CYS A 529 21.49 13.08 9.38
N ARG A 530 21.40 12.44 8.21
CA ARG A 530 20.40 11.41 7.92
C ARG A 530 21.09 10.21 7.30
N MET A 531 20.71 9.01 7.74
CA MET A 531 21.29 7.74 7.29
C MET A 531 20.21 6.69 7.08
N ILE A 532 20.41 5.84 6.08
CA ILE A 532 19.59 4.66 5.83
C ILE A 532 20.43 3.58 5.16
N VAL A 533 20.17 2.32 5.50
CA VAL A 533 20.85 1.18 4.90
C VAL A 533 19.93 0.49 3.91
N ALA A 534 20.44 0.17 2.73
CA ALA A 534 19.67 -0.53 1.70
C ALA A 534 20.43 -1.76 1.19
N ARG A 535 19.69 -2.86 1.01
CA ARG A 535 20.15 -4.08 0.33
C ARG A 535 19.47 -4.17 -1.03
N TYR A 536 20.25 -4.43 -2.07
CA TYR A 536 19.75 -4.50 -3.43
C TYR A 536 20.49 -5.52 -4.30
N ASP A 537 19.86 -5.94 -5.38
CA ASP A 537 20.44 -6.82 -6.41
C ASP A 537 21.18 -5.99 -7.47
N LYS A 538 22.50 -6.19 -7.59
CA LYS A 538 23.36 -5.45 -8.53
C LYS A 538 23.08 -5.77 -10.00
N GLN A 539 22.47 -6.92 -10.31
CA GLN A 539 22.15 -7.30 -11.68
C GLN A 539 20.87 -6.63 -12.16
N ILE A 540 19.92 -6.41 -11.25
CA ILE A 540 18.60 -5.86 -11.57
C ILE A 540 18.61 -4.34 -11.47
N MET A 541 19.17 -3.78 -10.39
CA MET A 541 19.19 -2.33 -10.15
C MET A 541 20.60 -1.74 -10.32
N ALA A 542 20.70 -0.67 -11.11
CA ALA A 542 21.94 0.09 -11.19
C ALA A 542 22.14 0.91 -9.91
N VAL A 543 23.38 0.94 -9.39
CA VAL A 543 23.75 1.70 -8.17
C VAL A 543 23.26 3.15 -8.20
N LYS A 544 23.28 3.78 -9.38
CA LYS A 544 22.87 5.18 -9.57
C LYS A 544 21.36 5.43 -9.42
N GLN A 545 20.53 4.40 -9.53
CA GLN A 545 19.07 4.51 -9.37
C GLN A 545 18.65 4.44 -7.90
N LEU A 546 19.47 3.83 -7.05
CA LEU A 546 19.16 3.60 -5.65
C LEU A 546 18.86 4.89 -4.85
N PRO A 547 19.62 6.00 -4.99
CA PRO A 547 19.26 7.25 -4.33
C PRO A 547 17.87 7.77 -4.69
N THR A 548 17.46 7.63 -5.95
CA THR A 548 16.14 8.04 -6.42
C THR A 548 15.05 7.17 -5.80
N ALA A 549 15.26 5.85 -5.76
CA ALA A 549 14.34 4.92 -5.11
C ALA A 549 14.17 5.22 -3.61
N ILE A 550 15.27 5.49 -2.89
CA ILE A 550 15.23 5.86 -1.48
C ILE A 550 14.59 7.23 -1.25
N SER A 551 14.80 8.20 -2.16
CA SER A 551 14.13 9.51 -2.09
C SER A 551 12.60 9.38 -2.23
N LEU A 552 12.14 8.47 -3.10
CA LEU A 552 10.72 8.17 -3.28
C LEU A 552 10.15 7.39 -2.09
N PHE A 553 10.96 6.51 -1.50
CA PHE A 553 10.61 5.79 -0.29
C PHE A 553 10.41 6.74 0.91
N ASP A 554 11.37 7.64 1.15
CA ASP A 554 11.30 8.69 2.18
C ASP A 554 10.03 9.56 2.02
N GLN A 555 9.70 9.94 0.78
CA GLN A 555 8.44 10.65 0.48
C GLN A 555 7.20 9.82 0.81
N THR A 556 7.21 8.53 0.51
CA THR A 556 6.07 7.62 0.78
C THR A 556 5.82 7.48 2.29
N LEU A 557 6.87 7.46 3.11
CA LEU A 557 6.74 7.40 4.57
C LEU A 557 6.08 8.66 5.17
N ASN A 558 6.25 9.81 4.52
CA ASN A 558 5.61 11.09 4.89
C ASN A 558 4.15 11.20 4.40
N GLN A 559 3.71 10.31 3.52
CA GLN A 559 2.39 10.36 2.91
C GLN A 559 1.34 9.59 3.75
N ARG A 560 0.08 10.01 3.62
CA ARG A 560 -1.10 9.43 4.26
C ARG A 560 -2.22 9.31 3.23
N CYS A 561 -2.87 8.16 3.20
CA CYS A 561 -4.09 7.98 2.41
C CYS A 561 -5.27 8.63 3.13
N ALA A 562 -5.95 9.51 2.43
CA ALA A 562 -7.17 10.16 2.86
C ALA A 562 -8.31 9.79 1.94
N THR A 563 -9.50 9.65 2.52
CA THR A 563 -10.73 9.38 1.79
C THR A 563 -11.61 10.62 1.84
N LEU A 564 -12.09 11.01 0.66
CA LEU A 564 -13.08 12.06 0.44
C LEU A 564 -14.39 11.42 0.01
N PHE A 565 -15.48 11.76 0.68
CA PHE A 565 -16.80 11.34 0.24
C PHE A 565 -17.85 12.41 0.52
N LEU A 566 -18.89 12.41 -0.30
CA LEU A 566 -20.01 13.35 -0.22
C LEU A 566 -21.29 12.58 0.11
N ARG A 567 -22.06 13.09 1.08
CA ARG A 567 -23.36 12.54 1.46
C ARG A 567 -24.41 13.65 1.47
N ARG A 568 -25.67 13.30 1.20
CA ARG A 568 -26.82 14.22 1.27
C ARG A 568 -27.71 13.84 2.44
N ARG A 569 -28.39 14.79 3.06
CA ARG A 569 -29.33 14.48 4.13
C ARG A 569 -30.60 13.86 3.54
N LEU A 570 -31.14 12.83 4.19
CA LEU A 570 -32.34 12.14 3.71
C LEU A 570 -33.60 13.01 3.83
N ALA A 571 -33.68 13.84 4.88
CA ALA A 571 -34.81 14.72 5.13
C ALA A 571 -34.87 15.92 4.17
N ASN A 572 -33.70 16.45 3.79
CA ASN A 572 -33.56 17.61 2.91
C ASN A 572 -32.41 17.37 1.92
N PRO A 573 -32.70 17.07 0.64
CA PRO A 573 -31.66 16.84 -0.37
C PRO A 573 -30.77 18.05 -0.67
N SER A 574 -31.14 19.24 -0.20
CA SER A 574 -30.33 20.47 -0.33
C SER A 574 -29.21 20.54 0.70
N GLU A 575 -29.31 19.76 1.79
CA GLU A 575 -28.26 19.67 2.81
C GLU A 575 -27.26 18.59 2.41
N ILE A 576 -26.00 18.99 2.26
CA ILE A 576 -24.89 18.11 1.92
C ILE A 576 -23.81 18.17 2.99
N CYS A 577 -23.11 17.05 3.16
CA CYS A 577 -21.95 16.91 4.03
C CYS A 577 -20.79 16.29 3.22
N LEU A 578 -19.73 17.07 3.03
CA LEU A 578 -18.45 16.58 2.51
C LEU A 578 -17.55 16.24 3.69
N VAL A 579 -16.95 15.05 3.65
CA VAL A 579 -16.01 14.61 4.66
C VAL A 579 -14.66 14.30 4.04
N CYS A 580 -13.60 14.75 4.71
CA CYS A 580 -12.22 14.31 4.46
C CYS A 580 -11.67 13.65 5.72
N CYS A 581 -11.33 12.37 5.65
CA CYS A 581 -10.79 11.61 6.79
C CYS A 581 -9.65 10.69 6.37
N SER A 582 -8.87 10.17 7.34
CA SER A 582 -7.93 9.08 7.06
C SER A 582 -8.67 7.85 6.52
N SER A 583 -8.09 7.16 5.53
CA SER A 583 -8.66 5.92 4.96
C SER A 583 -8.87 4.83 6.01
N GLN A 584 -8.11 4.83 7.11
CA GLN A 584 -8.27 3.87 8.20
C GLN A 584 -9.54 4.12 9.04
N ARG A 585 -10.18 5.29 8.90
CA ARG A 585 -11.34 5.72 9.68
C ARG A 585 -12.62 5.83 8.86
N THR A 586 -12.55 5.62 7.55
CA THR A 586 -13.67 5.78 6.62
C THR A 586 -14.92 5.07 7.13
N ASP A 587 -14.82 3.78 7.49
CA ASP A 587 -15.97 3.00 7.97
C ASP A 587 -16.59 3.58 9.25
N SER A 588 -15.76 4.04 10.18
CA SER A 588 -16.23 4.62 11.45
C SER A 588 -16.96 5.95 11.21
N VAL A 589 -16.43 6.80 10.34
CA VAL A 589 -17.00 8.12 10.05
C VAL A 589 -18.25 8.00 9.18
N GLU A 590 -18.28 7.04 8.24
CA GLU A 590 -19.50 6.73 7.49
C GLU A 590 -20.63 6.21 8.39
N ASN A 591 -20.29 5.46 9.45
CA ASN A 591 -21.28 5.02 10.42
C ASN A 591 -21.82 6.19 11.25
N GLU A 592 -20.99 7.18 11.59
CA GLU A 592 -21.36 8.38 12.35
C GLU A 592 -22.35 9.24 11.57
N ILE A 593 -22.01 9.66 10.35
CA ILE A 593 -22.91 10.47 9.51
C ILE A 593 -24.20 9.70 9.14
N ARG A 594 -24.16 8.37 9.08
CA ARG A 594 -25.38 7.57 8.88
C ARG A 594 -26.34 7.71 10.06
N GLN A 595 -25.83 7.81 11.28
CA GLN A 595 -26.66 8.05 12.47
C GLN A 595 -27.29 9.45 12.46
N GLU A 596 -26.68 10.40 11.75
CA GLU A 596 -27.20 11.77 11.57
C GLU A 596 -28.23 11.89 10.41
N ASN A 597 -28.66 10.76 9.84
CA ASN A 597 -29.62 10.65 8.72
C ASN A 597 -29.09 11.15 7.36
N TYR A 598 -27.78 11.04 7.13
CA TYR A 598 -27.21 11.19 5.79
C TYR A 598 -27.37 9.91 4.97
N SER A 599 -27.54 10.07 3.66
CA SER A 599 -27.75 8.98 2.70
C SER A 599 -26.48 8.17 2.49
N THR A 600 -26.60 6.87 2.30
CA THR A 600 -25.52 6.01 1.75
C THR A 600 -25.51 5.97 0.22
N GLU A 601 -26.57 6.45 -0.42
CA GLU A 601 -26.77 6.42 -1.86
C GLU A 601 -26.08 7.62 -2.53
N ASN A 602 -24.78 7.48 -2.79
CA ASN A 602 -23.96 8.20 -3.78
C ASN A 602 -22.52 7.66 -3.65
N GLU A 603 -22.11 6.76 -4.55
CA GLU A 603 -20.85 5.98 -4.52
C GLU A 603 -19.55 6.79 -4.71
N GLN A 604 -19.60 8.12 -4.57
CA GLN A 604 -18.42 8.95 -4.79
C GLN A 604 -17.54 8.99 -3.56
N ILE A 605 -16.72 7.94 -3.46
CA ILE A 605 -15.58 7.86 -2.57
C ILE A 605 -14.34 8.07 -3.44
N LYS A 606 -13.52 9.06 -3.09
CA LYS A 606 -12.22 9.31 -3.74
C LYS A 606 -11.12 9.16 -2.72
N GLU A 607 -10.13 8.36 -3.04
CA GLU A 607 -8.90 8.28 -2.25
C GLU A 607 -7.86 9.25 -2.83
N ILE A 608 -7.23 10.01 -1.95
CA ILE A 608 -6.15 10.93 -2.28
C ILE A 608 -5.01 10.74 -1.31
N VAL A 609 -3.79 11.03 -1.77
CA VAL A 609 -2.59 10.94 -0.95
C VAL A 609 -2.20 12.35 -0.50
N LEU A 610 -2.12 12.55 0.80
CA LEU A 610 -1.88 13.83 1.45
C LEU A 610 -0.73 13.73 2.45
N GLN A 611 -0.21 14.88 2.88
CA GLN A 611 0.66 14.99 4.04
C GLN A 611 -0.12 15.52 5.23
N GLU A 612 0.31 15.13 6.42
CA GLU A 612 -0.28 15.63 7.66
C GLU A 612 -0.13 17.17 7.75
N GLY A 613 -1.22 17.87 8.09
CA GLY A 613 -1.24 19.33 8.14
C GLY A 613 -1.26 20.03 6.77
N GLN A 614 -1.31 19.28 5.66
CA GLN A 614 -1.36 19.87 4.32
C GLN A 614 -2.61 20.73 4.16
N LEU A 615 -2.43 22.00 3.78
CA LEU A 615 -3.51 22.95 3.52
C LEU A 615 -4.16 22.67 2.16
N LEU A 616 -5.47 22.58 2.18
CA LEU A 616 -6.35 22.30 1.06
C LEU A 616 -7.42 23.38 0.94
N GLU A 617 -7.97 23.53 -0.26
CA GLU A 617 -9.02 24.50 -0.55
C GLU A 617 -10.20 23.82 -1.25
N LEU A 618 -11.42 24.04 -0.75
CA LEU A 618 -12.65 23.62 -1.43
C LEU A 618 -13.15 24.71 -2.37
N ARG A 619 -13.54 24.29 -3.58
CA ARG A 619 -14.11 25.14 -4.62
C ARG A 619 -15.35 24.50 -5.23
N PHE A 620 -16.39 25.30 -5.45
CA PHE A 620 -17.59 24.87 -6.15
C PHE A 620 -17.54 25.22 -7.63
N ARG A 621 -18.02 24.32 -8.48
CA ARG A 621 -18.12 24.50 -9.94
C ARG A 621 -19.43 23.94 -10.47
N GLY A 622 -20.01 24.58 -11.48
CA GLY A 622 -21.22 24.10 -12.15
C GLY A 622 -22.48 24.82 -11.67
N ASN A 623 -23.64 24.17 -11.75
CA ASN A 623 -24.94 24.81 -11.52
C ASN A 623 -25.41 24.72 -10.05
N VAL A 624 -24.63 24.13 -9.15
CA VAL A 624 -24.98 23.95 -7.73
C VAL A 624 -23.91 24.63 -6.88
N VAL A 625 -24.33 25.51 -5.97
CA VAL A 625 -23.47 26.33 -5.10
C VAL A 625 -24.02 26.39 -3.68
N PRO A 626 -23.18 26.64 -2.66
CA PRO A 626 -23.64 26.84 -1.28
C PRO A 626 -24.43 28.16 -1.16
N MET A 627 -25.51 28.15 -0.39
CA MET A 627 -26.41 29.30 -0.20
C MET A 627 -25.79 30.42 0.66
N ASP A 628 -24.99 30.06 1.67
CA ASP A 628 -24.62 30.97 2.77
C ASP A 628 -23.17 31.50 2.72
N MET A 629 -22.48 31.39 1.57
CA MET A 629 -21.03 31.66 1.51
C MET A 629 -20.67 32.83 0.57
N ASP A 630 -20.31 33.97 1.17
CA ASP A 630 -19.65 35.09 0.48
C ASP A 630 -18.22 34.73 0.02
N GLN A 631 -17.58 33.77 0.70
CA GLN A 631 -16.25 33.27 0.38
C GLN A 631 -16.32 32.11 -0.62
N LYS A 632 -15.69 32.30 -1.79
CA LYS A 632 -15.59 31.27 -2.84
C LYS A 632 -14.59 30.14 -2.51
N LEU A 633 -13.75 30.34 -1.50
CA LEU A 633 -12.63 29.47 -1.14
C LEU A 633 -12.75 29.10 0.33
N ILE A 634 -12.84 27.80 0.63
CA ILE A 634 -12.92 27.31 2.01
C ILE A 634 -11.63 26.53 2.29
N PRO A 635 -10.68 27.12 3.06
CA PRO A 635 -9.46 26.43 3.42
C PRO A 635 -9.71 25.40 4.53
N PHE A 636 -9.04 24.26 4.45
CA PHE A 636 -8.98 23.27 5.53
C PHE A 636 -7.62 22.57 5.52
N ALA A 637 -7.22 21.97 6.64
CA ALA A 637 -5.99 21.19 6.71
C ALA A 637 -6.32 19.72 6.92
N PHE A 638 -5.57 18.83 6.26
CA PHE A 638 -5.72 17.41 6.47
C PHE A 638 -5.11 16.96 7.80
N ASN A 639 -5.83 16.09 8.52
CA ASN A 639 -5.36 15.50 9.75
C ASN A 639 -5.82 14.04 9.86
N THR A 640 -4.93 13.17 10.36
CA THR A 640 -5.21 11.73 10.49
C THR A 640 -6.26 11.41 11.57
N TYR A 641 -6.30 12.17 12.66
CA TYR A 641 -7.16 11.96 13.84
C TYR A 641 -8.40 12.88 13.90
N PHE A 642 -8.44 13.94 13.11
CA PHE A 642 -9.56 14.89 13.07
C PHE A 642 -10.12 14.92 11.65
N PRO A 643 -11.19 14.16 11.39
CA PRO A 643 -11.91 14.28 10.14
C PRO A 643 -12.39 15.72 9.96
N PHE A 644 -12.26 16.22 8.74
CA PHE A 644 -12.84 17.48 8.34
C PHE A 644 -14.26 17.23 7.84
N TYR A 645 -15.23 17.94 8.40
CA TYR A 645 -16.63 17.94 7.97
C TYR A 645 -16.97 19.31 7.41
N PHE A 646 -17.61 19.32 6.24
CA PHE A 646 -18.15 20.51 5.61
C PHE A 646 -19.62 20.30 5.31
N GLU A 647 -20.47 20.87 6.17
CA GLU A 647 -21.93 20.81 6.07
C GLU A 647 -22.47 22.13 5.53
N THR A 648 -23.29 22.07 4.49
CA THR A 648 -23.88 23.29 3.91
C THR A 648 -25.20 23.01 3.19
N ASN A 649 -26.01 24.05 3.04
CA ASN A 649 -27.16 24.07 2.15
C ASN A 649 -26.71 24.49 0.74
N VAL A 650 -27.08 23.72 -0.27
CA VAL A 650 -26.82 24.05 -1.67
C VAL A 650 -28.09 24.45 -2.42
N SER A 651 -27.94 25.34 -3.38
CA SER A 651 -28.99 25.76 -4.31
C SER A 651 -28.47 25.81 -5.74
N GLU A 652 -29.40 25.82 -6.69
CA GLU A 652 -29.07 26.04 -8.09
C GLU A 652 -28.72 27.50 -8.41
N ILE A 653 -27.79 27.71 -9.34
CA ILE A 653 -27.51 29.04 -9.91
C ILE A 653 -28.59 29.40 -10.95
N ASP A 654 -28.80 28.50 -11.92
CA ASP A 654 -29.80 28.64 -12.98
C ASP A 654 -30.81 27.50 -12.92
N ARG A 655 -32.03 27.83 -12.48
CA ARG A 655 -33.17 26.91 -12.42
C ARG A 655 -33.61 26.36 -13.78
N TYR A 656 -33.22 27.00 -14.88
CA TYR A 656 -33.57 26.58 -16.24
C TYR A 656 -32.48 25.73 -16.90
N SER A 657 -31.30 25.63 -16.29
CA SER A 657 -30.22 24.79 -16.77
C SER A 657 -30.57 23.30 -16.65
N GLN A 658 -29.94 22.47 -17.48
CA GLN A 658 -30.09 21.01 -17.47
C GLN A 658 -31.57 20.56 -17.60
N HIS A 659 -32.36 21.23 -18.44
CA HIS A 659 -33.82 21.05 -18.55
C HIS A 659 -34.30 19.61 -18.82
N LEU A 660 -33.46 18.75 -19.41
CA LEU A 660 -33.77 17.33 -19.66
C LEU A 660 -33.42 16.41 -18.49
N SER A 661 -32.82 16.95 -17.43
CA SER A 661 -32.42 16.21 -16.22
C SER A 661 -33.41 16.45 -15.09
N SER A 662 -33.71 15.40 -14.33
CA SER A 662 -34.45 15.47 -13.07
C SER A 662 -33.63 16.05 -11.91
N TYR A 663 -32.34 16.33 -12.14
CA TYR A 663 -31.39 16.86 -11.15
C TYR A 663 -30.64 18.08 -11.69
N PHE A 664 -30.29 19.01 -10.81
CA PHE A 664 -29.20 19.95 -11.03
C PHE A 664 -27.86 19.30 -10.69
N TYR A 665 -26.84 19.55 -11.52
CA TYR A 665 -25.48 19.05 -11.33
C TYR A 665 -24.49 20.19 -11.06
N GLY A 666 -23.67 20.00 -10.03
CA GLY A 666 -22.46 20.76 -9.76
C GLY A 666 -21.34 19.86 -9.28
N PHE A 667 -20.21 20.44 -8.94
CA PHE A 667 -19.01 19.75 -8.49
C PHE A 667 -18.37 20.48 -7.32
N ILE A 668 -17.87 19.71 -6.36
CA ILE A 668 -16.96 20.17 -5.32
C ILE A 668 -15.56 19.70 -5.69
N GLN A 669 -14.63 20.64 -5.79
CA GLN A 669 -13.24 20.40 -6.14
C GLN A 669 -12.35 20.69 -4.93
N VAL A 670 -11.39 19.79 -4.69
CA VAL A 670 -10.39 19.93 -3.62
C VAL A 670 -9.05 20.28 -4.28
N PHE A 671 -8.51 21.45 -3.94
CA PHE A 671 -7.23 21.93 -4.44
C PHE A 671 -6.15 21.91 -3.36
N ALA A 672 -4.91 21.64 -3.76
CA ALA A 672 -3.73 21.87 -2.94
C ALA A 672 -2.80 22.85 -3.65
N LYS A 673 -2.13 23.71 -2.87
CA LYS A 673 -1.05 24.56 -3.39
C LYS A 673 0.24 23.76 -3.46
N GLN A 674 0.86 23.70 -4.62
CA GLN A 674 2.18 23.10 -4.79
C GLN A 674 3.18 24.14 -5.30
N LYS A 675 4.30 24.28 -4.60
CA LYS A 675 5.47 25.02 -5.06
C LYS A 675 6.22 24.17 -6.08
N LEU A 676 6.13 24.53 -7.36
CA LEU A 676 6.98 23.88 -8.37
C LEU A 676 8.38 24.52 -8.35
N ARG A 677 9.41 23.65 -8.35
CA ARG A 677 10.76 24.05 -8.74
C ARG A 677 10.88 23.86 -10.24
N ASN A 678 11.30 24.90 -10.96
CA ASN A 678 11.54 24.81 -12.40
C ASN A 678 12.54 23.68 -12.69
N SER A 679 12.06 22.61 -13.33
CA SER A 679 12.93 21.63 -13.99
C SER A 679 13.48 22.29 -15.24
N ILE A 680 14.78 22.61 -15.25
CA ILE A 680 15.50 23.09 -16.42
C ILE A 680 15.62 21.92 -17.40
N LYS A 681 14.61 21.68 -18.24
CA LYS A 681 14.74 20.78 -19.40
C LYS A 681 14.11 21.24 -20.71
N ASP A 682 13.53 22.44 -20.80
CA ASP A 682 13.04 23.00 -22.07
C ASP A 682 13.48 24.46 -22.31
N ALA A 683 14.75 24.75 -22.03
CA ALA A 683 15.34 26.06 -22.34
C ALA A 683 16.66 25.89 -23.11
N ASP A 684 16.61 25.16 -24.22
CA ASP A 684 17.68 25.24 -25.21
C ASP A 684 17.27 26.17 -26.35
N ARG A 685 18.10 27.20 -26.54
CA ARG A 685 18.03 28.30 -27.54
C ARG A 685 17.23 29.55 -27.15
N LYS A 686 17.84 30.39 -26.31
CA LYS A 686 18.41 31.68 -26.76
C LYS A 686 19.11 32.46 -25.63
N LYS A 687 20.41 32.67 -25.86
CA LYS A 687 21.27 33.81 -25.46
C LYS A 687 21.39 34.16 -23.96
N GLN A 688 22.60 33.87 -23.49
CA GLN A 688 23.42 34.65 -22.55
C GLN A 688 22.98 36.11 -22.36
N GLN A 689 22.58 36.46 -21.14
CA GLN A 689 23.21 37.56 -20.42
C GLN A 689 22.97 37.41 -18.91
N SER A 690 24.02 37.72 -18.16
CA SER A 690 24.11 37.76 -16.71
C SER A 690 23.02 38.62 -16.09
N ASP A 691 22.26 38.03 -15.15
CA ASP A 691 21.81 38.68 -13.92
C ASP A 691 21.35 37.60 -12.95
N VAL A 692 21.48 37.89 -11.65
CA VAL A 692 21.14 37.01 -10.53
C VAL A 692 19.67 36.59 -10.63
N VAL A 693 19.41 35.40 -11.19
CA VAL A 693 18.07 34.81 -11.17
C VAL A 693 17.83 34.26 -9.77
N LYS A 694 17.14 35.05 -8.95
CA LYS A 694 16.38 34.47 -7.83
C LYS A 694 15.48 33.39 -8.43
N GLN A 695 15.63 32.14 -7.98
CA GLN A 695 14.71 31.06 -8.31
C GLN A 695 13.35 31.41 -7.72
N ASP A 696 12.53 32.13 -8.48
CA ASP A 696 11.13 32.34 -8.12
C ASP A 696 10.38 31.03 -8.36
N SER A 697 10.17 30.27 -7.27
CA SER A 697 9.18 29.19 -7.27
C SER A 697 7.79 29.81 -7.39
N TYR A 698 7.06 29.54 -8.48
CA TYR A 698 5.66 29.91 -8.55
C TYR A 698 4.80 28.83 -7.86
N GLU A 699 3.82 29.26 -7.09
CA GLU A 699 2.80 28.39 -6.51
C GLU A 699 1.72 28.13 -7.56
N THR A 700 1.38 26.86 -7.74
CA THR A 700 0.31 26.43 -8.65
C THR A 700 -0.70 25.59 -7.89
N ASP A 701 -1.98 25.82 -8.19
CA ASP A 701 -3.07 25.04 -7.63
C ASP A 701 -3.22 23.71 -8.38
N ILE A 702 -3.24 22.60 -7.65
CA ILE A 702 -3.46 21.26 -8.19
C ILE A 702 -4.80 20.74 -7.69
N CYS A 703 -5.69 20.39 -8.61
CA CYS A 703 -6.95 19.72 -8.29
C CYS A 703 -6.66 18.26 -7.93
N LEU A 704 -6.82 17.91 -6.66
CA LEU A 704 -6.61 16.55 -6.15
C LEU A 704 -7.84 15.67 -6.35
N ALA A 705 -9.04 16.24 -6.22
CA ALA A 705 -10.29 15.52 -6.33
C ALA A 705 -11.43 16.41 -6.81
N GLU A 706 -12.43 15.79 -7.43
CA GLU A 706 -13.66 16.43 -7.89
C GLU A 706 -14.85 15.49 -7.62
N LEU A 707 -15.81 15.92 -6.82
CA LEU A 707 -17.01 15.15 -6.46
C LEU A 707 -18.25 15.82 -7.05
N LEU A 708 -19.08 15.05 -7.73
CA LEU A 708 -20.37 15.46 -8.28
C LEU A 708 -21.38 15.69 -7.17
N VAL A 709 -21.99 16.87 -7.18
CA VAL A 709 -23.14 17.23 -6.35
C VAL A 709 -24.41 17.12 -7.20
N THR A 710 -25.38 16.34 -6.72
CA THR A 710 -26.69 16.18 -7.35
C THR A 710 -27.78 16.77 -6.48
N LEU A 711 -28.51 17.74 -7.00
CA LEU A 711 -29.64 18.37 -6.32
C LEU A 711 -30.94 18.01 -7.07
N PRO A 712 -31.90 17.29 -6.47
CA PRO A 712 -33.16 16.96 -7.14
C PRO A 712 -33.93 18.22 -7.52
N LYS A 713 -34.44 18.28 -8.75
CA LYS A 713 -35.33 19.37 -9.13
C LYS A 713 -36.67 19.18 -8.44
N PRO A 714 -37.34 20.28 -8.02
CA PRO A 714 -38.74 20.18 -7.64
C PRO A 714 -39.52 19.56 -8.80
N PRO A 715 -40.54 18.72 -8.52
CA PRO A 715 -41.38 18.15 -9.56
C PRO A 715 -41.82 19.29 -10.47
N ALA A 716 -41.53 19.18 -11.76
CA ALA A 716 -41.90 20.21 -12.71
C ALA A 716 -43.38 20.47 -12.52
N ASP A 717 -43.75 21.73 -12.26
CA ASP A 717 -45.12 22.19 -12.46
C ASP A 717 -45.41 21.95 -13.94
N MET A 718 -45.90 20.76 -14.27
CA MET A 718 -46.50 20.50 -15.56
C MET A 718 -47.63 21.51 -15.63
N ARG A 719 -47.39 22.63 -16.31
CA ARG A 719 -48.45 23.54 -16.68
C ARG A 719 -49.54 22.65 -17.26
N ALA A 720 -50.74 22.71 -16.67
CA ALA A 720 -51.89 21.95 -17.14
C ALA A 720 -51.88 21.97 -18.67
N PRO A 721 -52.11 20.82 -19.34
CA PRO A 721 -51.99 20.71 -20.79
C PRO A 721 -52.68 21.92 -21.39
N VAL A 722 -51.91 22.78 -22.08
CA VAL A 722 -52.44 24.02 -22.63
C VAL A 722 -53.69 23.64 -23.40
N GLN A 723 -54.85 24.00 -22.85
CA GLN A 723 -56.14 23.68 -23.45
C GLN A 723 -56.09 24.40 -24.80
N LYS A 724 -55.82 23.65 -25.87
CA LYS A 724 -55.70 24.18 -27.22
C LYS A 724 -57.00 24.93 -27.45
N SER A 725 -56.95 26.27 -27.44
CA SER A 725 -58.14 27.12 -27.48
C SER A 725 -59.04 26.63 -28.62
N LEU A 726 -60.29 26.29 -28.30
CA LEU A 726 -61.29 25.92 -29.30
C LEU A 726 -61.38 27.07 -30.31
N THR A 727 -60.75 26.93 -31.47
CA THR A 727 -60.73 28.02 -32.42
C THR A 727 -62.09 28.14 -33.09
N SER A 728 -62.93 29.06 -32.60
CA SER A 728 -64.13 29.51 -33.31
C SER A 728 -63.73 30.19 -34.63
N PHE A 729 -64.44 29.91 -35.71
CA PHE A 729 -64.38 30.74 -36.92
C PHE A 729 -65.71 31.48 -37.07
N THR A 730 -65.67 32.74 -37.44
CA THR A 730 -66.85 33.48 -37.91
C THR A 730 -67.09 33.06 -39.35
N GLY A 731 -68.17 32.32 -39.60
CA GLY A 731 -68.52 31.89 -40.96
C GLY A 731 -68.89 33.09 -41.83
N GLU A 732 -68.20 33.26 -42.95
CA GLU A 732 -68.56 34.23 -43.99
C GLU A 732 -69.29 33.49 -45.13
N GLY A 733 -70.47 33.96 -45.51
CA GLY A 733 -71.27 33.37 -46.59
C GLY A 733 -72.04 32.11 -46.20
N VAL A 734 -72.07 31.09 -47.07
CA VAL A 734 -72.87 29.86 -46.92
C VAL A 734 -72.31 28.93 -45.83
N LEU A 735 -70.98 28.90 -45.65
CA LEU A 735 -70.30 27.98 -44.73
C LEU A 735 -70.24 28.55 -43.30
N THR A 736 -71.25 28.23 -42.48
CA THR A 736 -71.32 28.66 -41.08
C THR A 736 -70.85 27.57 -40.11
N PRO A 737 -70.47 27.93 -38.87
CA PRO A 737 -70.13 26.95 -37.84
C PRO A 737 -71.28 26.01 -37.51
N THR A 738 -72.53 26.48 -37.62
CA THR A 738 -73.75 25.67 -37.45
C THR A 738 -73.85 24.63 -38.56
N LEU A 739 -73.72 25.05 -39.82
CA LEU A 739 -73.73 24.13 -40.97
C LEU A 739 -72.62 23.08 -40.88
N PHE A 740 -71.43 23.45 -40.43
CA PHE A 740 -70.35 22.49 -40.21
C PHE A 740 -70.68 21.47 -39.12
N ARG A 741 -71.40 21.89 -38.08
CA ARG A 741 -71.88 21.01 -37.03
C ARG A 741 -72.96 20.07 -37.55
N ASP A 742 -73.92 20.59 -38.32
CA ASP A 742 -75.01 19.79 -38.90
C ASP A 742 -74.51 18.79 -39.96
N MET A 743 -73.53 19.18 -40.78
CA MET A 743 -72.84 18.26 -41.69
C MET A 743 -72.01 17.23 -40.93
N SER A 744 -71.34 17.64 -39.83
CA SER A 744 -70.53 16.71 -39.04
C SER A 744 -71.37 15.61 -38.38
N THR A 745 -72.58 15.93 -37.91
CA THR A 745 -73.53 14.93 -37.39
C THR A 745 -74.09 14.02 -38.47
N SER A 746 -74.07 14.48 -39.72
CA SER A 746 -74.58 13.72 -40.85
C SER A 746 -73.50 12.82 -41.47
N LEU A 747 -72.21 13.09 -41.26
CA LEU A 747 -71.07 12.33 -41.76
C LEU A 747 -70.70 11.19 -40.81
N ASN A 748 -71.33 10.03 -40.98
CA ASN A 748 -71.20 8.91 -40.05
C ASN A 748 -70.01 7.99 -40.38
N GLY A 749 -69.43 7.37 -39.35
CA GLY A 749 -68.40 6.34 -39.48
C GLY A 749 -67.14 6.84 -40.20
N ASP A 750 -66.69 6.13 -41.25
CA ASP A 750 -65.46 6.47 -42.01
C ASP A 750 -65.70 7.50 -43.14
N GLU A 751 -66.92 8.07 -43.25
CA GLU A 751 -67.26 9.03 -44.31
C GLU A 751 -66.44 10.32 -44.22
N TRP A 752 -66.25 10.85 -43.02
CA TRP A 752 -65.47 12.07 -42.82
C TRP A 752 -63.98 11.87 -43.17
N ARG A 753 -63.40 10.67 -42.93
CA ARG A 753 -62.02 10.35 -43.35
C ARG A 753 -61.90 10.29 -44.87
N ARG A 754 -62.89 9.69 -45.54
CA ARG A 754 -62.97 9.66 -47.01
C ARG A 754 -63.12 11.07 -47.58
N LEU A 755 -63.95 11.91 -46.98
CA LEU A 755 -64.10 13.32 -47.35
C LEU A 755 -62.78 14.08 -47.17
N ALA A 756 -62.12 13.93 -46.02
CA ALA A 756 -60.84 14.57 -45.73
C ALA A 756 -59.77 14.24 -46.77
N ARG A 757 -59.68 12.97 -47.20
CA ARG A 757 -58.77 12.55 -48.28
C ARG A 757 -59.13 13.21 -49.61
N ARG A 758 -60.42 13.32 -49.96
CA ARG A 758 -60.88 13.99 -51.19
C ARG A 758 -60.68 15.50 -51.17
N LEU A 759 -60.75 16.11 -49.99
CA LEU A 759 -60.43 17.51 -49.75
C LEU A 759 -58.91 17.78 -49.63
N GLY A 760 -58.08 16.75 -49.84
CA GLY A 760 -56.63 16.83 -49.94
C GLY A 760 -55.90 16.92 -48.59
N MET A 761 -56.53 16.50 -47.48
CA MET A 761 -55.86 16.42 -46.18
C MET A 761 -54.90 15.21 -46.13
N THR A 762 -53.73 15.39 -45.51
CA THR A 762 -52.71 14.33 -45.40
C THR A 762 -53.14 13.28 -44.37
N ARG A 763 -52.69 12.03 -44.55
CA ARG A 763 -52.98 10.92 -43.63
C ARG A 763 -52.61 11.25 -42.18
N ILE A 764 -51.42 11.80 -41.96
CA ILE A 764 -50.93 12.22 -40.63
C ILE A 764 -51.89 13.22 -39.97
N ARG A 765 -52.45 14.16 -40.76
CA ARG A 765 -53.36 15.16 -40.21
C ARG A 765 -54.73 14.58 -39.86
N ILE A 766 -55.20 13.59 -40.62
CA ILE A 766 -56.45 12.86 -40.34
C ILE A 766 -56.30 12.07 -39.04
N GLU A 767 -55.20 11.31 -38.90
CA GLU A 767 -54.89 10.53 -37.68
C GLU A 767 -54.73 11.45 -36.45
N ALA A 768 -54.08 12.61 -36.60
CA ALA A 768 -53.96 13.58 -35.52
C ALA A 768 -55.31 14.19 -35.08
N ILE A 769 -56.22 14.45 -36.02
CA ILE A 769 -57.56 14.98 -35.69
C ILE A 769 -58.41 13.92 -35.00
N GLU A 770 -58.31 12.67 -35.44
CA GLU A 770 -58.99 11.55 -34.80
C GLU A 770 -58.53 11.32 -33.36
N HIS A 771 -57.21 11.38 -33.14
CA HIS A 771 -56.63 11.23 -31.80
C HIS A 771 -57.00 12.41 -30.88
N ASP A 772 -56.95 13.64 -31.39
CA ASP A 772 -57.15 14.85 -30.58
C ASP A 772 -58.62 15.15 -30.25
N TYR A 773 -59.58 14.73 -31.09
CA TYR A 773 -60.98 15.18 -31.00
C TYR A 773 -62.05 14.07 -31.01
N HIS A 774 -61.66 12.79 -31.09
CA HIS A 774 -62.55 11.63 -31.00
C HIS A 774 -63.91 11.81 -31.71
N ASP A 775 -65.01 11.91 -30.96
CA ASP A 775 -66.38 12.00 -31.49
C ASP A 775 -66.65 13.29 -32.30
N ASP A 776 -65.92 14.37 -32.01
CA ASP A 776 -66.02 15.64 -32.74
C ASP A 776 -65.06 15.72 -33.95
N ALA A 777 -64.30 14.65 -34.25
CA ALA A 777 -63.33 14.63 -35.33
C ALA A 777 -63.88 15.09 -36.71
N PRO A 778 -65.12 14.75 -37.12
CA PRO A 778 -65.69 15.23 -38.39
C PRO A 778 -65.82 16.76 -38.43
N TYR A 779 -66.21 17.39 -37.32
CA TYR A 779 -66.34 18.84 -37.21
C TYR A 779 -64.98 19.54 -37.29
N TYR A 780 -64.00 19.07 -36.51
CA TYR A 780 -62.65 19.64 -36.52
C TYR A 780 -61.90 19.38 -37.83
N MET A 781 -62.23 18.30 -38.54
CA MET A 781 -61.75 18.07 -39.90
C MET A 781 -62.25 19.13 -40.88
N LEU A 782 -63.56 19.43 -40.89
CA LEU A 782 -64.13 20.48 -41.75
C LEU A 782 -63.52 21.86 -41.41
N LEU A 783 -63.34 22.15 -40.13
CA LEU A 783 -62.70 23.38 -39.66
C LEU A 783 -61.23 23.48 -40.11
N ALA A 784 -60.47 22.41 -39.96
CA ALA A 784 -59.07 22.35 -40.37
C ALA A 784 -58.92 22.50 -41.88
N TRP A 785 -59.80 21.89 -42.67
CA TRP A 785 -59.86 22.09 -44.11
C TRP A 785 -60.19 23.54 -44.48
N PHE A 786 -61.26 24.11 -43.91
CA PHE A 786 -61.72 25.47 -44.23
C PHE A 786 -60.64 26.53 -43.99
N LYS A 787 -59.84 26.37 -42.95
CA LYS A 787 -58.69 27.25 -42.63
C LYS A 787 -57.53 27.10 -43.61
N ARG A 788 -57.33 25.90 -44.18
CA ARG A 788 -56.24 25.64 -45.14
C ARG A 788 -56.55 26.15 -46.54
N VAL A 789 -57.83 26.18 -46.93
CA VAL A 789 -58.23 26.61 -48.28
C VAL A 789 -58.07 28.13 -48.41
N PRO A 790 -57.37 28.63 -49.46
CA PRO A 790 -57.21 30.05 -49.74
C PRO A 790 -58.55 30.79 -49.77
N ARG A 791 -58.57 32.06 -49.33
CA ARG A 791 -59.81 32.89 -49.33
C ARG A 791 -60.36 33.13 -50.73
N SER A 792 -59.52 33.10 -51.77
CA SER A 792 -59.90 33.32 -53.18
C SER A 792 -60.57 32.11 -53.84
N SER A 793 -60.57 30.93 -53.20
CA SER A 793 -61.20 29.73 -53.75
C SER A 793 -62.69 29.68 -53.41
N ASP A 794 -63.54 29.21 -54.34
CA ASP A 794 -64.95 28.92 -54.03
C ASP A 794 -65.01 27.65 -53.16
N LYS A 795 -64.95 27.88 -51.83
CA LYS A 795 -64.96 26.82 -50.82
C LYS A 795 -66.24 26.00 -50.89
N VAL A 796 -67.37 26.60 -51.29
CA VAL A 796 -68.65 25.90 -51.40
C VAL A 796 -68.57 24.86 -52.52
N ILE A 797 -68.09 25.25 -53.70
CA ILE A 797 -67.94 24.32 -54.85
C ILE A 797 -66.96 23.18 -54.52
N LEU A 798 -65.83 23.49 -53.88
CA LEU A 798 -64.85 22.47 -53.49
C LEU A 798 -65.43 21.44 -52.51
N LEU A 799 -66.25 21.90 -51.55
CA LEU A 799 -66.90 21.02 -50.59
C LEU A 799 -68.02 20.20 -51.26
N THR A 800 -68.85 20.82 -52.10
CA THR A 800 -69.89 20.14 -52.89
C THR A 800 -69.29 19.02 -53.74
N HIS A 801 -68.19 19.30 -54.45
CA HIS A 801 -67.50 18.28 -55.24
C HIS A 801 -66.87 17.19 -54.36
N GLY A 802 -66.31 17.55 -53.20
CA GLY A 802 -65.82 16.59 -52.20
C GLY A 802 -66.91 15.63 -51.72
N LEU A 803 -68.11 16.15 -51.44
CA LEU A 803 -69.29 15.40 -51.00
C LEU A 803 -69.85 14.49 -52.10
N MET A 804 -69.93 14.98 -53.34
CA MET A 804 -70.32 14.15 -54.50
C MET A 804 -69.36 12.96 -54.69
N ASN A 805 -68.05 13.17 -54.50
CA ASN A 805 -67.04 12.13 -54.64
C ASN A 805 -67.06 11.05 -53.55
N ILE A 806 -67.75 11.28 -52.45
CA ILE A 806 -68.00 10.26 -51.42
C ILE A 806 -69.43 9.71 -51.48
N ASN A 807 -70.16 9.98 -52.58
CA ASN A 807 -71.55 9.61 -52.81
C ASN A 807 -72.57 10.23 -51.84
N ARG A 808 -72.24 11.35 -51.19
CA ARG A 808 -73.16 12.13 -50.34
C ARG A 808 -73.81 13.26 -51.14
N TRP A 809 -74.62 12.84 -52.13
CA TRP A 809 -75.37 13.72 -53.02
C TRP A 809 -76.41 14.56 -52.28
N ASP A 810 -76.97 13.98 -51.21
CA ASP A 810 -77.90 14.61 -50.26
C ASP A 810 -77.31 15.90 -49.67
N LEU A 811 -76.14 15.81 -49.04
CA LEU A 811 -75.47 16.96 -48.42
C LEU A 811 -74.95 17.96 -49.46
N ALA A 812 -74.52 17.46 -50.63
CA ALA A 812 -74.09 18.32 -51.73
C ALA A 812 -75.24 19.16 -52.29
N GLN A 813 -76.45 18.58 -52.37
CA GLN A 813 -77.65 19.25 -52.82
C GLN A 813 -78.17 20.25 -51.78
N GLU A 814 -78.16 19.88 -50.50
CA GLU A 814 -78.51 20.78 -49.39
C GLU A 814 -77.60 22.01 -49.36
N LEU A 815 -76.28 21.80 -49.49
CA LEU A 815 -75.31 22.89 -49.56
C LEU A 815 -75.53 23.83 -50.75
N GLN A 816 -75.98 23.28 -51.89
CA GLN A 816 -76.30 24.05 -53.09
C GLN A 816 -77.62 24.82 -52.93
N SER A 817 -78.64 24.24 -52.30
CA SER A 817 -79.91 24.91 -51.97
C SER A 817 -79.66 26.12 -51.07
N ILE A 818 -78.87 25.96 -50.00
CA ILE A 818 -78.55 27.06 -49.08
C ILE A 818 -77.75 28.16 -49.81
N LYS A 819 -76.90 27.79 -50.78
CA LYS A 819 -76.21 28.76 -51.64
C LYS A 819 -77.19 29.57 -52.48
N ASP A 820 -78.19 28.93 -53.07
CA ASP A 820 -79.19 29.57 -53.92
C ASP A 820 -80.20 30.41 -53.11
N ASP A 821 -80.55 29.97 -51.90
CA ASP A 821 -81.39 30.72 -50.95
C ASP A 821 -80.69 32.01 -50.48
N LYS A 822 -79.40 31.94 -50.08
CA LYS A 822 -78.63 33.14 -49.73
C LYS A 822 -78.41 34.07 -50.92
N ARG A 823 -78.32 33.52 -52.14
CA ARG A 823 -78.24 34.31 -53.37
C ARG A 823 -79.56 35.05 -53.67
N SER A 824 -80.68 34.45 -53.29
CA SER A 824 -82.02 35.04 -53.38
C SER A 824 -82.24 36.11 -52.31
N GLU A 825 -81.73 35.91 -51.09
CA GLU A 825 -81.74 36.92 -50.02
C GLU A 825 -80.83 38.13 -50.31
N GLN A 826 -79.68 37.92 -50.97
CA GLN A 826 -78.78 38.99 -51.42
C GLN A 826 -79.29 39.78 -52.64
N GLY A 827 -80.45 39.42 -53.20
CA GLY A 827 -81.06 40.08 -54.36
C GLY A 827 -81.74 41.44 -54.09
N THR A 828 -81.70 41.97 -52.87
CA THR A 828 -82.31 43.28 -52.50
C THR A 828 -81.28 44.24 -51.87
N PHE A 829 -80.31 44.70 -52.66
CA PHE A 829 -79.30 45.68 -52.21
C PHE A 829 -79.90 47.09 -52.06
N SER A 830 -79.97 47.61 -50.83
CA SER A 830 -80.38 48.98 -50.50
C SER A 830 -79.23 49.99 -50.68
N LYS A 831 -79.54 51.21 -51.14
CA LYS A 831 -78.58 52.32 -51.38
C LYS A 831 -77.75 52.69 -50.14
N ASP A 832 -78.24 52.39 -48.93
CA ASP A 832 -77.54 52.67 -47.68
C ASP A 832 -76.39 51.70 -47.36
N ASP A 833 -76.42 50.47 -47.88
CA ASP A 833 -75.37 49.49 -47.62
C ASP A 833 -74.15 49.69 -48.54
N GLN A 834 -74.33 50.28 -49.72
CA GLN A 834 -73.21 50.74 -50.57
C GLN A 834 -72.36 51.79 -49.84
N LEU A 835 -72.98 52.78 -49.19
CA LEU A 835 -72.26 53.81 -48.46
C LEU A 835 -71.49 53.28 -47.24
N LYS A 836 -71.99 52.24 -46.56
CA LYS A 836 -71.29 51.61 -45.43
C LYS A 836 -69.95 50.99 -45.86
N LEU A 837 -69.90 50.37 -47.04
CA LEU A 837 -68.69 49.75 -47.57
C LEU A 837 -67.58 50.79 -47.85
N PHE A 838 -67.97 51.97 -48.34
CA PHE A 838 -67.01 53.04 -48.69
C PHE A 838 -66.63 53.97 -47.54
N ARG A 839 -67.32 53.89 -46.39
CA ARG A 839 -67.19 54.85 -45.29
C ARG A 839 -65.76 54.94 -44.73
N ALA A 840 -65.11 53.81 -44.46
CA ALA A 840 -63.74 53.79 -43.93
C ALA A 840 -62.71 54.34 -44.94
N PRO A 841 -62.71 53.90 -46.22
CA PRO A 841 -61.89 54.49 -47.28
C PRO A 841 -62.09 56.00 -47.47
N PHE A 842 -63.34 56.48 -47.44
CA PHE A 842 -63.64 57.91 -47.61
C PHE A 842 -63.07 58.75 -46.47
N MET A 843 -63.22 58.28 -45.24
CA MET A 843 -62.61 58.95 -44.08
C MET A 843 -61.09 58.99 -44.18
N ARG A 844 -60.46 57.92 -44.66
CA ARG A 844 -59.00 57.86 -44.86
C ARG A 844 -58.50 58.84 -45.92
N ILE A 845 -59.26 59.03 -47.01
CA ILE A 845 -58.95 60.06 -48.02
C ILE A 845 -59.10 61.46 -47.42
N CYS A 846 -60.19 61.71 -46.68
CA CYS A 846 -60.46 63.02 -46.12
C CYS A 846 -59.51 63.39 -44.95
N GLN A 847 -58.92 62.42 -44.26
CA GLN A 847 -57.89 62.64 -43.23
C GLN A 847 -56.57 63.20 -43.78
N ARG A 848 -56.33 63.13 -45.10
CA ARG A 848 -55.13 63.68 -45.72
C ARG A 848 -55.41 65.09 -46.25
N ASP A 849 -54.82 66.10 -45.60
CA ASP A 849 -54.99 67.51 -45.98
C ASP A 849 -54.63 67.79 -47.45
N GLU A 850 -53.67 67.05 -48.00
CA GLU A 850 -53.28 67.15 -49.41
C GLU A 850 -54.42 66.76 -50.36
N CYS A 851 -55.15 65.68 -50.05
CA CYS A 851 -56.32 65.24 -50.83
C CYS A 851 -57.48 66.21 -50.70
N VAL A 852 -57.72 66.71 -49.48
CA VAL A 852 -58.77 67.72 -49.21
C VAL A 852 -58.48 69.04 -49.91
N ARG A 853 -57.21 69.46 -50.02
CA ARG A 853 -56.83 70.68 -50.75
C ARG A 853 -57.16 70.60 -52.23
N ILE A 854 -57.03 69.42 -52.83
CA ILE A 854 -57.30 69.19 -54.26
C ILE A 854 -58.69 68.58 -54.54
N TRP A 855 -59.64 68.68 -53.61
CA TRP A 855 -60.94 68.00 -53.71
C TRP A 855 -61.70 68.27 -55.03
N LYS A 856 -61.54 69.44 -55.65
CA LYS A 856 -62.13 69.75 -56.98
C LYS A 856 -61.51 68.92 -58.10
N GLN A 857 -60.20 68.69 -58.04
CA GLN A 857 -59.49 67.84 -58.99
C GLN A 857 -59.90 66.38 -58.78
N LEU A 858 -59.97 65.94 -57.53
CA LEU A 858 -60.51 64.63 -57.17
C LEU A 858 -61.95 64.45 -57.72
N ALA A 859 -62.82 65.43 -57.54
CA ALA A 859 -64.20 65.36 -58.02
C ALA A 859 -64.29 65.25 -59.56
N ARG A 860 -63.40 65.92 -60.30
CA ARG A 860 -63.32 65.79 -61.77
C ARG A 860 -62.84 64.42 -62.21
N GLU A 861 -61.84 63.85 -61.54
CA GLU A 861 -61.36 62.50 -61.84
C GLU A 861 -62.38 61.42 -61.46
N LEU A 862 -63.26 61.70 -60.47
CA LEU A 862 -64.46 60.91 -60.17
C LEU A 862 -65.59 61.13 -61.20
N MET A 863 -65.35 61.89 -62.28
CA MET A 863 -66.30 62.17 -63.36
C MET A 863 -67.59 62.85 -62.88
N LEU A 864 -67.52 63.67 -61.83
CA LEU A 864 -68.65 64.51 -61.40
C LEU A 864 -68.79 65.72 -62.35
N SER A 865 -70.02 66.08 -62.71
CA SER A 865 -70.27 67.24 -63.57
C SER A 865 -69.88 68.55 -62.89
N ASN A 866 -69.52 69.57 -63.67
CA ASN A 866 -69.17 70.89 -63.12
C ASN A 866 -70.32 71.53 -62.33
N GLU A 867 -71.58 71.21 -62.67
CA GLU A 867 -72.77 71.65 -61.92
C GLU A 867 -72.81 71.05 -60.51
N ILE A 868 -72.52 69.76 -60.37
CA ILE A 868 -72.46 69.08 -59.06
C ILE A 868 -71.31 69.64 -58.22
N ILE A 869 -70.14 69.87 -58.85
CA ILE A 869 -68.98 70.44 -58.15
C ILE A 869 -69.28 71.86 -57.64
N GLN A 870 -69.95 72.70 -58.44
CA GLN A 870 -70.39 74.03 -58.00
C GLN A 870 -71.44 73.95 -56.89
N HIS A 871 -72.39 73.02 -56.97
CA HIS A 871 -73.39 72.80 -55.93
C HIS A 871 -72.73 72.41 -54.60
N ILE A 872 -71.78 71.47 -54.61
CA ILE A 872 -71.03 71.06 -53.41
C ILE A 872 -70.19 72.24 -52.86
N GLU A 873 -69.61 73.06 -53.72
CA GLU A 873 -68.84 74.24 -53.29
C GLU A 873 -69.68 75.31 -52.60
N GLN A 874 -70.91 75.55 -53.08
CA GLN A 874 -71.83 76.54 -52.52
C GLN A 874 -72.50 76.06 -51.22
N GLN A 875 -72.85 74.77 -51.14
CA GLN A 875 -73.61 74.21 -50.01
C GLN A 875 -72.76 73.93 -48.77
N TYR A 876 -71.49 73.57 -48.94
CA TYR A 876 -70.65 73.14 -47.82
C TYR A 876 -69.51 74.12 -47.58
N PRO A 877 -69.33 74.69 -46.37
CA PRO A 877 -68.28 75.69 -46.11
C PRO A 877 -66.88 75.07 -45.96
N SER A 878 -66.78 73.83 -45.49
CA SER A 878 -65.50 73.15 -45.23
C SER A 878 -64.99 72.40 -46.46
N LYS A 879 -63.71 72.57 -46.82
CA LYS A 879 -63.06 71.79 -47.89
C LYS A 879 -63.08 70.29 -47.60
N HIS A 880 -62.97 69.90 -46.33
CA HIS A 880 -63.02 68.51 -45.90
C HIS A 880 -64.40 67.89 -46.20
N GLU A 881 -65.46 68.65 -45.89
CA GLU A 881 -66.83 68.22 -46.16
C GLU A 881 -67.11 68.17 -47.67
N ARG A 882 -66.62 69.15 -48.45
CA ARG A 882 -66.72 69.13 -49.92
C ARG A 882 -66.04 67.90 -50.53
N CYS A 883 -64.90 67.49 -49.99
CA CYS A 883 -64.18 66.29 -50.41
C CYS A 883 -65.00 65.02 -50.12
N LEU A 884 -65.54 64.90 -48.90
CA LEU A 884 -66.37 63.76 -48.51
C LEU A 884 -67.65 63.66 -49.35
N ARG A 885 -68.36 64.78 -49.56
CA ARG A 885 -69.59 64.80 -50.37
C ARG A 885 -69.35 64.46 -51.82
N SER A 886 -68.18 64.81 -52.36
CA SER A 886 -67.79 64.42 -53.72
C SER A 886 -67.61 62.91 -53.84
N LEU A 887 -67.00 62.27 -52.83
CA LEU A 887 -66.82 60.82 -52.76
C LEU A 887 -68.16 60.07 -52.59
N GLU A 888 -69.04 60.56 -51.72
CA GLU A 888 -70.38 60.01 -51.52
C GLU A 888 -71.25 60.12 -52.78
N HIS A 889 -71.22 61.27 -53.46
CA HIS A 889 -71.97 61.47 -54.69
C HIS A 889 -71.45 60.56 -55.83
N TRP A 890 -70.14 60.31 -55.87
CA TRP A 890 -69.56 59.33 -56.78
C TRP A 890 -70.05 57.91 -56.49
N ALA A 891 -69.98 57.46 -55.23
CA ALA A 891 -70.39 56.11 -54.87
C ALA A 891 -71.89 55.84 -55.11
N LEU A 892 -72.75 56.84 -54.92
CA LEU A 892 -74.20 56.66 -55.08
C LEU A 892 -74.69 56.70 -56.52
N ASN A 893 -73.99 57.42 -57.41
CA ASN A 893 -74.51 57.75 -58.73
C ASN A 893 -73.72 57.14 -59.90
N GLN A 894 -72.60 56.47 -59.62
CA GLN A 894 -71.81 55.78 -60.65
C GLN A 894 -72.16 54.29 -60.71
N THR A 895 -72.37 53.79 -61.93
CA THR A 895 -72.71 52.38 -62.20
C THR A 895 -71.57 51.39 -61.91
N ARG A 896 -70.35 51.88 -61.67
CA ARG A 896 -69.14 51.08 -61.36
C ARG A 896 -68.31 51.68 -60.22
N ALA A 897 -68.96 52.06 -59.13
CA ALA A 897 -68.25 52.46 -57.92
C ALA A 897 -67.76 51.21 -57.15
N ASP A 898 -66.46 50.93 -57.20
CA ASP A 898 -65.78 49.92 -56.39
C ASP A 898 -64.45 50.45 -55.82
N LEU A 899 -63.91 49.79 -54.79
CA LEU A 899 -62.67 50.21 -54.12
C LEU A 899 -61.44 50.19 -55.05
N PRO A 900 -61.28 49.21 -55.96
CA PRO A 900 -60.21 49.23 -56.96
C PRO A 900 -60.27 50.44 -57.89
N CYS A 901 -61.47 50.86 -58.33
CA CYS A 901 -61.63 52.05 -59.17
C CYS A 901 -61.24 53.32 -58.41
N LEU A 902 -61.67 53.44 -57.15
CA LEU A 902 -61.28 54.54 -56.28
C LEU A 902 -59.76 54.60 -56.06
N ALA A 903 -59.12 53.47 -55.76
CA ALA A 903 -57.68 53.39 -55.57
C ALA A 903 -56.91 53.78 -56.84
N ARG A 904 -57.39 53.39 -58.03
CA ARG A 904 -56.82 53.79 -59.32
C ARG A 904 -56.89 55.31 -59.51
N ILE A 905 -58.02 55.94 -59.18
CA ILE A 905 -58.19 57.40 -59.27
C ILE A 905 -57.23 58.12 -58.31
N ILE A 906 -57.13 57.64 -57.07
CA ILE A 906 -56.19 58.18 -56.07
C ILE A 906 -54.72 58.03 -56.52
N ARG A 907 -54.40 56.96 -57.24
CA ARG A 907 -53.08 56.73 -57.84
C ARG A 907 -52.77 57.70 -58.99
N ILE A 908 -53.76 58.02 -59.83
CA ILE A 908 -53.63 59.02 -60.91
C ILE A 908 -53.36 60.41 -60.32
N LEU A 909 -54.00 60.73 -59.19
CA LEU A 909 -53.78 61.99 -58.45
C LEU A 909 -52.43 62.05 -57.71
N GLY A 910 -51.58 61.03 -57.83
CA GLY A 910 -50.22 61.00 -57.27
C GLY A 910 -50.09 60.37 -55.89
N PHE A 911 -51.20 59.98 -55.23
CA PHE A 911 -51.18 59.42 -53.87
C PHE A 911 -51.03 57.89 -53.86
N LYS A 912 -49.90 57.38 -54.37
CA LYS A 912 -49.63 55.93 -54.47
C LYS A 912 -49.71 55.18 -53.13
N PRO A 913 -49.23 55.71 -51.99
CA PRO A 913 -49.35 55.02 -50.70
C PRO A 913 -50.80 54.89 -50.24
N LEU A 914 -51.59 55.95 -50.38
CA LEU A 914 -53.01 55.97 -50.02
C LEU A 914 -53.82 55.01 -50.92
N ALA A 915 -53.51 54.94 -52.21
CA ALA A 915 -54.13 53.97 -53.12
C ALA A 915 -53.88 52.52 -52.67
N ARG A 916 -52.66 52.18 -52.20
CA ARG A 916 -52.36 50.84 -51.64
C ARG A 916 -53.11 50.58 -50.34
N GLU A 917 -53.25 51.58 -49.48
CA GLU A 917 -54.05 51.46 -48.25
C GLU A 917 -55.53 51.15 -48.58
N ILE A 918 -56.11 51.85 -49.57
CA ILE A 918 -57.49 51.61 -50.02
C ILE A 918 -57.65 50.21 -50.65
N GLU A 919 -56.68 49.74 -51.44
CA GLU A 919 -56.68 48.38 -52.01
C GLU A 919 -56.63 47.30 -50.93
N ASN A 920 -55.91 47.53 -49.83
CA ASN A 920 -55.89 46.59 -48.70
C ASN A 920 -57.19 46.60 -47.87
N MET A 921 -58.05 47.60 -48.06
CA MET A 921 -59.38 47.69 -47.44
C MET A 921 -60.48 47.08 -48.31
N ALA A 922 -60.18 46.74 -49.57
CA ALA A 922 -61.03 46.01 -50.50
C ALA A 922 -60.89 44.50 -50.28
#